data_AF-A0A3N1NWL4-F1
#
_entry.id   AF-A0A3N1NWL4-F1
#
_cell.length_a   1.000
_cell.length_b   1.000
_cell.length_c   1.000
_cell.angle_alpha   90.00
_cell.angle_beta   90.00
_cell.angle_gamma   90.00
#
_symmetry.space_group_name_H-M   'P 1'
#
loop_
_entity.id
_entity.type
_entity.pdbx_description
1 polymer ?
#
loop_
_entity_poly.entity_id
_entity_poly.type
_entity_poly.pdbx_seq_one_letter_code
_entity_poly.pdbx_strand_id
1 'polypeptide(L)'
;MRAFLWGLSLMCLSIAGCSQDGSESDNSPAGEKVPDTPDGYVETGDLDALKSRGQFRILVHRAADEYLPRAGYPLDVEREMAKRFAREQGLEPVVISVPEYGDLLAQLLAGRGDMVAANLTVTPERAEQVGFTLGIDQTREVLVGRSGEPAPEGVADLSGRRVGVMRDTSFWELAESYFAEVPDIDQDIEIVPLPSTMTSDEVLDGLVAGEYDFALQDSNVMDVVRTYRDDVQVQLTLGERRPLAWAIRPSNTALLEELNRFLTRERLTRTDIRAHTDDLTGIKERKVLRVITRNNGATYYLYRGELVGFEYELAKRFADSLGVRLQMVVADSDEAMIPMLNEGRGDMIAAFMTRTDERADRVAFSRPYHYATETLVGRADEPAIDSLKQLAGRTLHLRRSSSYWSTAESIRERGVDVTLAPVSSTMETEDILARVADGTYDLTIADSHILQSELTWRDDIQGLLPLGDPTNQGWAVRPENPELLAAVNAFWKKEYRGLHYNILYKRYFEDDARIREQRAGRVDVSEDGALSPWDELAQSYAEQYGFDWRLILAQMYQESRFDPAAVSWVGAKGLMQVMPRTGNELGLSPLDDPEVSVHAGVKYMDWLRYRFPERLPVDEQMWFSLAAYNAGVGHVRDARRLADQQGWDPDQWFGHVEKAMLLLTQPRYYQKARFGFVRGHEPVSYVRHIRDRYRAYARLTE
;
A
#
# COMPACT_ATOMS: atom_id res chain seq x y z
N MET A 1 -62.87 27.22 45.71
CA MET A 1 -61.96 27.52 46.86
C MET A 1 -60.61 27.88 46.27
N ARG A 2 -60.00 29.06 46.55
CA ARG A 2 -59.13 29.37 47.72
C ARG A 2 -58.11 28.23 47.96
N ALA A 3 -56.80 28.39 48.07
CA ALA A 3 -55.84 29.53 48.04
C ALA A 3 -54.42 28.93 47.83
N PHE A 4 -53.29 29.61 47.53
CA PHE A 4 -52.88 31.01 47.28
C PHE A 4 -51.62 30.95 46.35
N LEU A 5 -51.34 31.90 45.44
CA LEU A 5 -50.41 33.05 45.57
C LEU A 5 -49.00 32.78 46.17
N TRP A 6 -47.88 33.28 45.61
CA TRP A 6 -47.61 33.89 44.27
C TRP A 6 -46.13 34.32 44.16
N GLY A 7 -45.68 34.60 42.91
CA GLY A 7 -44.89 35.80 42.60
C GLY A 7 -43.39 35.64 42.38
N LEU A 8 -42.73 36.50 41.61
CA LEU A 8 -43.18 37.55 40.66
C LEU A 8 -42.03 37.69 39.62
N SER A 9 -42.24 37.61 38.31
CA SER A 9 -42.64 38.71 37.41
C SER A 9 -41.70 39.92 37.39
N LEU A 10 -41.02 40.17 36.26
CA LEU A 10 -41.27 41.24 35.26
C LEU A 10 -40.13 41.14 34.19
N MET A 11 -40.35 41.02 32.87
CA MET A 11 -41.17 41.79 31.91
C MET A 11 -40.46 43.06 31.40
N CYS A 12 -40.08 43.08 30.11
CA CYS A 12 -40.40 44.17 29.16
C CYS A 12 -39.92 43.90 27.71
N LEU A 13 -40.89 43.93 26.79
CA LEU A 13 -40.93 44.57 25.46
C LEU A 13 -39.73 44.47 24.48
N SER A 14 -39.85 43.83 23.31
CA SER A 14 -40.65 44.18 22.10
C SER A 14 -39.91 45.10 21.10
N ILE A 15 -39.71 44.63 19.87
CA ILE A 15 -40.15 45.27 18.58
C ILE A 15 -39.76 44.35 17.41
N ALA A 16 -40.52 44.41 16.31
CA ALA A 16 -40.50 43.48 15.19
C ALA A 16 -39.53 43.85 14.06
N GLY A 17 -39.21 42.86 13.22
CA GLY A 17 -38.58 43.04 11.90
C GLY A 17 -38.71 41.76 11.06
N CYS A 18 -39.61 41.75 10.08
CA CYS A 18 -39.74 40.66 9.11
C CYS A 18 -38.98 41.00 7.82
N SER A 19 -38.23 40.05 7.28
CA SER A 19 -37.98 39.94 5.84
C SER A 19 -37.65 38.48 5.48
N GLN A 20 -38.28 37.97 4.44
CA GLN A 20 -37.90 36.70 3.80
C GLN A 20 -36.68 36.95 2.89
N ASP A 21 -35.80 35.96 2.70
CA ASP A 21 -35.72 35.19 1.45
C ASP A 21 -34.47 34.30 1.35
N GLY A 22 -34.67 33.10 0.77
CA GLY A 22 -33.78 32.49 -0.23
C GLY A 22 -32.38 31.97 0.14
N SER A 23 -32.14 30.70 -0.25
CA SER A 23 -30.81 30.07 -0.49
C SER A 23 -29.82 29.99 0.70
N GLU A 24 -28.98 28.98 0.85
CA GLU A 24 -28.66 27.79 0.05
C GLU A 24 -28.24 26.67 1.02
N SER A 25 -28.46 25.40 0.68
CA SER A 25 -27.97 24.29 1.52
C SER A 25 -26.49 24.09 1.25
N ASP A 26 -25.65 24.79 2.01
CA ASP A 26 -24.20 24.58 2.03
C ASP A 26 -23.90 23.13 2.46
N ASN A 27 -23.39 22.35 1.51
CA ASN A 27 -23.09 20.93 1.68
C ASN A 27 -21.57 20.71 1.74
N SER A 28 -20.90 21.57 2.51
CA SER A 28 -19.49 21.44 2.87
C SER A 28 -19.27 20.23 3.80
N PRO A 29 -18.20 19.45 3.64
CA PRO A 29 -17.91 18.32 4.52
C PRO A 29 -17.68 18.82 5.95
N ALA A 30 -18.33 18.19 6.92
CA ALA A 30 -18.22 18.59 8.33
C ALA A 30 -16.76 18.47 8.80
N GLY A 31 -16.21 19.58 9.31
CA GLY A 31 -14.85 19.60 9.87
C GLY A 31 -14.69 18.55 10.98
N GLU A 32 -13.52 17.90 11.02
CA GLU A 32 -13.18 16.94 12.07
C GLU A 32 -13.33 17.62 13.44
N LYS A 33 -14.12 17.02 14.34
CA LYS A 33 -14.20 17.52 15.72
C LYS A 33 -12.86 17.29 16.41
N VAL A 34 -12.12 18.37 16.65
CA VAL A 34 -10.97 18.38 17.56
C VAL A 34 -11.45 17.90 18.94
N PRO A 35 -10.89 16.81 19.49
CA PRO A 35 -11.18 16.41 20.86
C PRO A 35 -10.65 17.46 21.84
N ASP A 36 -11.42 17.80 22.88
CA ASP A 36 -10.99 18.70 23.95
C ASP A 36 -9.83 18.08 24.78
N THR A 37 -8.60 18.14 24.28
CA THR A 37 -7.42 18.15 25.15
C THR A 37 -7.45 19.45 25.97
N PRO A 38 -7.50 19.40 27.31
CA PRO A 38 -7.54 20.61 28.11
C PRO A 38 -6.34 21.51 27.85
N ASP A 39 -6.58 22.81 27.66
CA ASP A 39 -5.53 23.81 27.44
C ASP A 39 -4.41 23.67 28.49
N GLY A 40 -3.19 23.42 28.01
CA GLY A 40 -2.00 23.25 28.85
C GLY A 40 -1.77 21.84 29.42
N TYR A 41 -2.50 20.81 28.97
CA TYR A 41 -2.22 19.41 29.35
C TYR A 41 -0.84 18.94 28.83
N VAL A 42 0.01 18.49 29.76
CA VAL A 42 1.38 17.99 29.52
C VAL A 42 1.48 16.56 30.00
N GLU A 43 1.99 15.67 29.14
CA GLU A 43 2.27 14.27 29.45
C GLU A 43 3.49 13.82 28.64
N THR A 44 4.40 13.08 29.27
CA THR A 44 5.69 12.66 28.72
C THR A 44 5.84 11.15 28.56
N GLY A 45 4.93 10.35 29.12
CA GLY A 45 4.96 8.89 29.08
C GLY A 45 5.16 8.25 27.68
N ASP A 46 5.67 7.02 27.70
CA ASP A 46 5.91 6.17 26.52
C ASP A 46 4.67 5.31 26.18
N LEU A 47 4.80 4.37 25.23
CA LEU A 47 3.72 3.59 24.62
C LEU A 47 2.66 3.03 25.60
N ASP A 48 3.06 2.47 26.73
CA ASP A 48 2.10 1.93 27.73
C ASP A 48 1.25 3.01 28.40
N ALA A 49 1.80 4.21 28.61
CA ALA A 49 1.05 5.36 29.11
C ALA A 49 0.10 5.90 28.03
N LEU A 50 0.52 5.90 26.76
CA LEU A 50 -0.35 6.25 25.63
C LEU A 50 -1.53 5.27 25.49
N LYS A 51 -1.28 3.96 25.58
CA LYS A 51 -2.29 2.90 25.63
C LYS A 51 -3.23 3.03 26.82
N SER A 52 -2.71 3.37 27.99
CA SER A 52 -3.52 3.63 29.19
C SER A 52 -4.42 4.87 29.06
N ARG A 53 -3.98 5.89 28.30
CA ARG A 53 -4.74 7.12 28.02
C ARG A 53 -5.75 6.94 26.88
N GLY A 54 -5.49 6.03 25.94
CA GLY A 54 -6.36 5.77 24.78
C GLY A 54 -6.28 6.82 23.66
N GLN A 55 -5.34 7.76 23.71
CA GLN A 55 -5.18 8.84 22.73
C GLN A 55 -3.74 8.92 22.22
N PHE A 56 -3.53 9.39 21.00
CA PHE A 56 -2.22 9.63 20.38
C PHE A 56 -2.16 11.04 19.78
N ARG A 57 -1.33 11.93 20.37
CA ARG A 57 -1.28 13.35 19.96
C ARG A 57 -0.21 13.60 18.90
N ILE A 58 -0.63 14.06 17.73
CA ILE A 58 0.22 14.29 16.55
C ILE A 58 0.36 15.80 16.37
N LEU A 59 1.56 16.33 16.60
CA LEU A 59 1.89 17.73 16.28
C LEU A 59 2.11 17.86 14.77
N VAL A 60 1.44 18.83 14.15
CA VAL A 60 1.60 19.16 12.73
C VAL A 60 1.86 20.66 12.59
N HIS A 61 2.66 21.06 11.58
CA HIS A 61 2.67 22.45 11.14
C HIS A 61 1.32 22.80 10.49
N ARG A 62 0.89 24.06 10.58
CA ARG A 62 -0.45 24.55 10.18
C ARG A 62 -0.87 24.10 8.76
N ALA A 63 -1.61 22.99 8.67
CA ALA A 63 -2.22 22.50 7.44
C ALA A 63 -3.40 21.53 7.74
N ALA A 64 -4.61 22.07 7.91
CA ALA A 64 -5.85 21.26 7.94
C ALA A 64 -7.12 22.07 7.63
N ASP A 65 -7.37 23.16 8.36
CA ASP A 65 -8.72 23.74 8.45
C ASP A 65 -9.02 24.89 7.46
N GLU A 66 -8.04 25.32 6.66
CA GLU A 66 -8.15 26.49 5.77
C GLU A 66 -7.93 26.18 4.28
N TYR A 67 -7.59 24.94 3.91
CA TYR A 67 -7.26 24.56 2.52
C TYR A 67 -7.94 23.27 2.08
N LEU A 68 -8.25 23.18 0.78
CA LEU A 68 -8.69 21.93 0.15
C LEU A 68 -7.49 20.95 0.07
N PRO A 69 -7.57 19.74 0.69
CA PRO A 69 -6.46 18.80 0.69
C PRO A 69 -6.07 18.38 -0.73
N ARG A 70 -4.76 18.38 -1.01
CA ARG A 70 -4.22 18.01 -2.33
C ARG A 70 -3.76 16.56 -2.29
N ALA A 71 -4.34 15.71 -3.14
CA ALA A 71 -4.03 14.30 -3.18
C ALA A 71 -2.52 14.05 -3.38
N GLY A 72 -1.86 13.49 -2.37
CA GLY A 72 -0.42 13.20 -2.38
C GLY A 72 0.48 14.25 -1.74
N TYR A 73 -0.05 15.35 -1.18
CA TYR A 73 0.77 16.35 -0.46
C TYR A 73 1.51 15.71 0.74
N PRO A 74 2.81 15.99 0.97
CA PRO A 74 3.60 15.25 1.96
C PRO A 74 3.02 15.27 3.39
N LEU A 75 2.57 16.44 3.87
CA LEU A 75 1.97 16.59 5.20
C LEU A 75 0.68 15.77 5.37
N ASP A 76 -0.18 15.73 4.35
CA ASP A 76 -1.42 14.93 4.37
C ASP A 76 -1.10 13.43 4.41
N VAL A 77 -0.09 12.99 3.65
CA VAL A 77 0.38 11.60 3.62
C VAL A 77 0.97 11.19 4.97
N GLU A 78 1.81 12.02 5.59
CA GLU A 78 2.34 11.79 6.93
C GLU A 78 1.22 11.76 7.99
N ARG A 79 0.29 12.73 7.98
CA ARG A 79 -0.81 12.81 8.95
C ARG A 79 -1.72 11.59 8.88
N GLU A 80 -2.16 11.17 7.69
CA GLU A 80 -3.04 10.01 7.56
C GLU A 80 -2.33 8.68 7.90
N MET A 81 -1.01 8.61 7.68
CA MET A 81 -0.18 7.48 8.11
C MET A 81 -0.02 7.45 9.64
N ALA A 82 0.16 8.60 10.29
CA ALA A 82 0.15 8.72 11.76
C ALA A 82 -1.23 8.40 12.37
N LYS A 83 -2.33 8.81 11.71
CA LYS A 83 -3.70 8.41 12.10
C LYS A 83 -3.93 6.90 11.95
N ARG A 84 -3.37 6.23 10.93
CA ARG A 84 -3.41 4.75 10.81
C ARG A 84 -2.68 4.08 11.96
N PHE A 85 -1.43 4.50 12.24
CA PHE A 85 -0.65 3.99 13.38
C PHE A 85 -1.43 4.05 14.69
N ALA A 86 -2.06 5.20 15.00
CA ALA A 86 -2.86 5.36 16.22
C ALA A 86 -4.00 4.31 16.28
N ARG A 87 -4.78 4.18 15.20
CA ARG A 87 -5.91 3.24 15.12
C ARG A 87 -5.46 1.79 15.29
N GLU A 88 -4.34 1.39 14.70
CA GLU A 88 -3.77 0.05 14.86
C GLU A 88 -3.33 -0.25 16.30
N GLN A 89 -2.84 0.75 17.02
CA GLN A 89 -2.50 0.63 18.44
C GLN A 89 -3.72 0.75 19.38
N GLY A 90 -4.93 0.86 18.84
CA GLY A 90 -6.17 1.05 19.61
C GLY A 90 -6.34 2.46 20.21
N LEU A 91 -5.64 3.46 19.65
CA LEU A 91 -5.61 4.84 20.14
C LEU A 91 -6.47 5.76 19.24
N GLU A 92 -7.17 6.71 19.86
CA GLU A 92 -7.80 7.83 19.18
C GLU A 92 -6.72 8.84 18.73
N PRO A 93 -6.58 9.14 17.42
CA PRO A 93 -5.63 10.15 16.95
C PRO A 93 -6.15 11.56 17.23
N VAL A 94 -5.33 12.39 17.88
CA VAL A 94 -5.60 13.80 18.17
C VAL A 94 -4.59 14.64 17.40
N VAL A 95 -5.03 15.40 16.41
CA VAL A 95 -4.15 16.30 15.64
C VAL A 95 -4.08 17.65 16.34
N ILE A 96 -2.86 18.14 16.58
CA ILE A 96 -2.58 19.42 17.23
C ILE A 96 -1.81 20.30 16.25
N SER A 97 -2.45 21.38 15.81
CA SER A 97 -1.84 22.37 14.92
C SER A 97 -0.89 23.28 15.71
N VAL A 98 0.37 23.37 15.25
CA VAL A 98 1.37 24.29 15.78
C VAL A 98 1.62 25.38 14.73
N PRO A 99 1.29 26.66 15.02
CA PRO A 99 1.43 27.74 14.03
C PRO A 99 2.87 28.04 13.63
N GLU A 100 3.80 28.13 14.58
CA GLU A 100 5.21 28.41 14.33
C GLU A 100 5.95 27.08 14.10
N TYR A 101 6.61 26.91 12.95
CA TYR A 101 7.36 25.69 12.64
C TYR A 101 8.45 25.40 13.70
N GLY A 102 9.15 26.43 14.18
CA GLY A 102 10.20 26.29 15.19
C GLY A 102 9.71 25.75 16.54
N ASP A 103 8.43 25.93 16.87
CA ASP A 103 7.86 25.46 18.14
C ASP A 103 7.60 23.94 18.16
N LEU A 104 7.58 23.25 17.02
CA LEU A 104 7.21 21.83 16.93
C LEU A 104 8.03 20.94 17.88
N LEU A 105 9.36 21.05 17.83
CA LEU A 105 10.26 20.24 18.67
C LEU A 105 10.20 20.68 20.14
N ALA A 106 10.07 21.98 20.41
CA ALA A 106 9.92 22.49 21.76
C ALA A 106 8.62 21.99 22.43
N GLN A 107 7.50 21.95 21.69
CA GLN A 107 6.23 21.44 22.19
C GLN A 107 6.21 19.91 22.36
N LEU A 108 6.91 19.17 21.49
CA LEU A 108 7.11 17.73 21.63
C LEU A 108 7.90 17.38 22.91
N LEU A 109 9.01 18.09 23.14
CA LEU A 109 9.86 17.94 24.34
C LEU A 109 9.13 18.40 25.61
N ALA A 110 8.31 19.44 25.52
CA ALA A 110 7.43 19.89 26.59
C ALA A 110 6.20 19.00 26.84
N GLY A 111 6.09 17.84 26.16
CA GLY A 111 5.02 16.86 26.40
C GLY A 111 3.62 17.31 25.95
N ARG A 112 3.51 18.28 25.03
CA ARG A 112 2.23 18.79 24.50
C ARG A 112 1.65 17.93 23.37
N GLY A 113 2.52 17.25 22.61
CA GLY A 113 2.17 16.15 21.72
C GLY A 113 3.09 14.96 21.94
N ASP A 114 2.87 13.85 21.24
CA ASP A 114 3.63 12.60 21.41
C ASP A 114 4.54 12.29 20.23
N MET A 115 4.24 12.87 19.06
CA MET A 115 5.02 12.78 17.83
C MET A 115 4.84 14.06 16.99
N VAL A 116 5.83 14.40 16.17
CA VAL A 116 5.75 15.44 15.13
C VAL A 116 5.67 14.78 13.75
N ALA A 117 4.65 15.14 12.98
CA ALA A 117 4.45 14.74 11.58
C ALA A 117 4.31 16.03 10.73
N ALA A 118 5.45 16.52 10.23
CA ALA A 118 5.57 17.87 9.70
C ALA A 118 6.56 18.00 8.52
N ASN A 119 6.73 16.94 7.71
CA ASN A 119 7.72 16.91 6.60
C ASN A 119 9.12 17.30 7.11
N LEU A 120 9.52 16.69 8.23
CA LEU A 120 10.63 17.17 9.04
C LEU A 120 11.96 16.60 8.56
N THR A 121 12.79 17.47 7.96
CA THR A 121 14.18 17.14 7.58
C THR A 121 15.01 16.78 8.80
N VAL A 122 15.66 15.62 8.74
CA VAL A 122 16.63 15.17 9.74
C VAL A 122 17.95 15.91 9.51
N THR A 123 18.35 16.73 10.48
CA THR A 123 19.66 17.40 10.53
C THR A 123 20.42 16.98 11.79
N PRO A 124 21.76 16.99 11.81
CA PRO A 124 22.56 16.62 12.98
C PRO A 124 22.12 17.34 14.26
N GLU A 125 21.87 18.65 14.15
CA GLU A 125 21.46 19.56 15.21
C GLU A 125 20.11 19.16 15.82
N ARG A 126 19.19 18.66 14.99
CA ARG A 126 17.88 18.14 15.44
C ARG A 126 18.01 16.74 16.05
N ALA A 127 18.87 15.89 15.49
CA ALA A 127 19.09 14.52 15.97
C ALA A 127 19.76 14.46 17.35
N GLU A 128 20.46 15.52 17.78
CA GLU A 128 20.94 15.68 19.16
C GLU A 128 19.81 16.01 20.16
N GLN A 129 18.67 16.53 19.69
CA GLN A 129 17.57 17.02 20.54
C GLN A 129 16.40 16.04 20.67
N VAL A 130 16.05 15.35 19.58
CA VAL A 130 14.85 14.48 19.48
C VAL A 130 15.19 13.11 18.89
N GLY A 131 14.39 12.10 19.25
CA GLY A 131 14.46 10.80 18.62
C GLY A 131 13.76 10.84 17.26
N PHE A 132 14.46 10.47 16.20
CA PHE A 132 13.86 10.33 14.86
C PHE A 132 13.49 8.89 14.55
N THR A 133 12.36 8.70 13.87
CA THR A 133 12.00 7.42 13.26
C THR A 133 12.93 7.08 12.08
N LEU A 134 12.78 5.87 11.53
CA LEU A 134 13.29 5.55 10.19
C LEU A 134 12.78 6.59 9.16
N GLY A 135 13.61 6.83 8.14
CA GLY A 135 13.29 7.75 7.05
C GLY A 135 12.00 7.37 6.32
N ILE A 136 11.02 8.27 6.39
CA ILE A 136 9.69 8.16 5.79
C ILE A 136 9.74 8.52 4.31
N ASP A 137 10.57 9.49 3.95
CA ASP A 137 10.89 9.83 2.57
C ASP A 137 12.29 10.47 2.48
N GLN A 138 12.65 11.01 1.33
CA GLN A 138 13.87 11.79 1.10
C GLN A 138 13.51 13.10 0.37
N THR A 139 14.16 14.19 0.78
CA THR A 139 14.06 15.49 0.11
C THR A 139 15.43 15.95 -0.39
N ARG A 140 15.41 16.96 -1.25
CA ARG A 140 16.52 17.91 -1.46
C ARG A 140 15.94 19.30 -1.38
N GLU A 141 16.66 20.21 -0.75
CA GLU A 141 16.36 21.62 -0.86
C GLU A 141 16.54 22.09 -2.31
N VAL A 142 15.56 22.86 -2.81
CA VAL A 142 15.55 23.36 -4.18
C VAL A 142 15.33 24.87 -4.19
N LEU A 143 16.02 25.54 -5.12
CA LEU A 143 15.77 26.94 -5.44
C LEU A 143 14.64 27.02 -6.46
N VAL A 144 13.55 27.65 -6.07
CA VAL A 144 12.37 27.90 -6.89
C VAL A 144 12.40 29.33 -7.40
N GLY A 145 12.09 29.53 -8.67
CA GLY A 145 11.94 30.84 -9.29
C GLY A 145 10.68 30.90 -10.15
N ARG A 146 10.33 32.11 -10.61
CA ARG A 146 9.16 32.31 -11.48
C ARG A 146 9.34 31.58 -12.83
N SER A 147 8.26 31.01 -13.36
CA SER A 147 8.26 30.29 -14.64
C SER A 147 8.65 31.19 -15.80
N GLY A 148 9.46 30.66 -16.72
CA GLY A 148 9.95 31.40 -17.88
C GLY A 148 11.11 32.38 -17.62
N GLU A 149 11.52 32.58 -16.37
CA GLU A 149 12.80 33.24 -16.06
C GLU A 149 13.98 32.27 -16.29
N PRO A 150 15.16 32.78 -16.69
CA PRO A 150 16.35 31.95 -16.85
C PRO A 150 16.79 31.38 -15.50
N ALA A 151 17.04 30.07 -15.47
CA ALA A 151 17.60 29.40 -14.31
C ALA A 151 19.09 29.78 -14.12
N PRO A 152 19.56 29.96 -12.87
CA PRO A 152 20.98 30.12 -12.58
C PRO A 152 21.73 28.82 -12.90
N GLU A 153 22.94 28.92 -13.46
CA GLU A 153 23.83 27.77 -13.68
C GLU A 153 24.47 27.29 -12.36
N GLY A 154 24.58 28.19 -11.38
CA GLY A 154 24.96 27.85 -10.00
C GLY A 154 24.73 28.98 -9.00
N VAL A 155 25.17 28.77 -7.76
CA VAL A 155 25.03 29.73 -6.64
C VAL A 155 25.65 31.11 -6.96
N ALA A 156 26.68 31.14 -7.81
CA ALA A 156 27.33 32.39 -8.24
C ALA A 156 26.37 33.39 -8.90
N ASP A 157 25.38 32.89 -9.63
CA ASP A 157 24.42 33.72 -10.36
C ASP A 157 23.33 34.32 -9.43
N LEU A 158 23.39 34.03 -8.13
CA LEU A 158 22.52 34.59 -7.10
C LEU A 158 23.05 35.90 -6.51
N SER A 159 24.28 36.33 -6.84
CA SER A 159 24.82 37.60 -6.33
C SER A 159 23.95 38.79 -6.75
N GLY A 160 23.57 39.64 -5.79
CA GLY A 160 22.63 40.74 -5.97
C GLY A 160 21.14 40.32 -6.08
N ARG A 161 20.81 39.04 -5.83
CA ARG A 161 19.43 38.51 -5.90
C ARG A 161 18.89 38.26 -4.49
N ARG A 162 17.57 38.39 -4.34
CA ARG A 162 16.85 38.17 -3.08
C ARG A 162 16.33 36.75 -2.98
N VAL A 163 16.70 36.01 -1.93
CA VAL A 163 16.27 34.64 -1.70
C VAL A 163 15.39 34.57 -0.45
N GLY A 164 14.10 34.29 -0.62
CA GLY A 164 13.16 34.06 0.47
C GLY A 164 13.43 32.73 1.17
N VAL A 165 13.70 32.79 2.48
CA VAL A 165 14.01 31.62 3.31
C VAL A 165 13.21 31.65 4.61
N MET A 166 12.43 30.59 4.85
CA MET A 166 11.62 30.45 6.05
C MET A 166 12.49 30.13 7.28
N ARG A 167 12.33 30.92 8.34
CA ARG A 167 13.04 30.72 9.62
C ARG A 167 12.72 29.37 10.25
N ASP A 168 13.68 28.86 11.03
CA ASP A 168 13.56 27.64 11.85
C ASP A 168 13.36 26.34 11.04
N THR A 169 13.51 26.41 9.71
CA THR A 169 13.51 25.28 8.79
C THR A 169 14.93 24.82 8.43
N SER A 170 15.07 23.63 7.84
CA SER A 170 16.34 23.18 7.25
C SER A 170 16.81 24.08 6.09
N PHE A 171 15.92 24.87 5.50
CA PHE A 171 16.27 25.89 4.49
C PHE A 171 17.07 27.03 5.10
N TRP A 172 16.78 27.42 6.36
CA TRP A 172 17.54 28.43 7.08
C TRP A 172 18.94 27.92 7.43
N GLU A 173 19.03 26.72 8.00
CA GLU A 173 20.30 26.02 8.30
C GLU A 173 21.16 25.87 7.02
N LEU A 174 20.54 25.55 5.88
CA LEU A 174 21.21 25.51 4.58
C LEU A 174 21.64 26.91 4.12
N ALA A 175 20.79 27.94 4.20
CA ALA A 175 21.13 29.28 3.73
C ALA A 175 22.29 29.89 4.53
N GLU A 176 22.34 29.67 5.85
CA GLU A 176 23.43 30.14 6.72
C GLU A 176 24.77 29.44 6.45
N SER A 177 24.76 28.14 6.15
CA SER A 177 25.98 27.36 5.90
C SER A 177 26.43 27.39 4.43
N TYR A 178 25.51 27.07 3.52
CA TYR A 178 25.79 26.79 2.11
C TYR A 178 26.07 28.05 1.29
N PHE A 179 25.46 29.19 1.62
CA PHE A 179 25.82 30.44 0.95
C PHE A 179 27.14 30.98 1.55
N ALA A 180 27.26 31.10 2.87
CA ALA A 180 28.43 31.67 3.53
C ALA A 180 29.79 31.00 3.20
N GLU A 181 29.82 29.73 2.81
CA GLU A 181 31.05 28.97 2.57
C GLU A 181 31.56 28.96 1.11
N VAL A 182 30.84 29.50 0.11
CA VAL A 182 31.29 29.45 -1.29
C VAL A 182 32.49 30.39 -1.54
N PRO A 183 33.71 29.87 -1.85
CA PRO A 183 34.89 30.71 -2.01
C PRO A 183 34.90 31.51 -3.33
N ASP A 184 35.64 32.63 -3.33
CA ASP A 184 35.96 33.46 -4.50
C ASP A 184 34.77 34.16 -5.22
N ILE A 185 33.72 34.52 -4.48
CA ILE A 185 32.58 35.30 -4.99
C ILE A 185 32.31 36.52 -4.08
N ASP A 186 32.08 37.70 -4.65
CA ASP A 186 31.49 38.85 -3.93
C ASP A 186 30.00 38.53 -3.71
N GLN A 187 29.68 38.01 -2.53
CA GLN A 187 28.36 37.46 -2.22
C GLN A 187 27.38 38.51 -1.68
N ASP A 188 26.89 39.39 -2.54
CA ASP A 188 25.75 40.26 -2.23
C ASP A 188 24.40 39.49 -2.36
N ILE A 189 24.31 38.26 -1.85
CA ILE A 189 23.05 37.49 -1.83
C ILE A 189 22.20 37.97 -0.65
N GLU A 190 21.03 38.54 -0.91
CA GLU A 190 20.13 39.02 0.15
C GLU A 190 19.18 37.89 0.59
N ILE A 191 19.50 37.25 1.72
CA ILE A 191 18.58 36.30 2.38
C ILE A 191 17.43 37.09 3.01
N VAL A 192 16.23 36.92 2.47
CA VAL A 192 14.99 37.54 2.98
C VAL A 192 14.36 36.60 4.01
N PRO A 193 14.36 36.93 5.32
CA PRO A 193 13.81 36.06 6.34
C PRO A 193 12.29 36.04 6.33
N LEU A 194 11.70 34.87 6.07
CA LEU A 194 10.25 34.66 6.08
C LEU A 194 9.79 34.07 7.43
N PRO A 195 8.63 34.49 7.98
CA PRO A 195 8.07 33.95 9.23
C PRO A 195 7.89 32.43 9.21
N SER A 196 8.13 31.77 10.35
CA SER A 196 7.93 30.30 10.50
C SER A 196 6.45 29.88 10.49
N THR A 197 5.53 30.85 10.46
CA THR A 197 4.08 30.65 10.28
C THR A 197 3.65 30.45 8.83
N MET A 198 4.48 30.79 7.85
CA MET A 198 4.08 30.74 6.43
C MET A 198 4.01 29.29 5.93
N THR A 199 3.08 29.04 5.03
CA THR A 199 2.98 27.81 4.24
C THR A 199 3.84 27.88 2.97
N SER A 200 4.12 26.75 2.34
CA SER A 200 4.82 26.71 1.05
C SER A 200 4.10 27.51 -0.05
N ASP A 201 2.77 27.45 -0.13
CA ASP A 201 2.02 28.23 -1.13
C ASP A 201 2.12 29.75 -0.88
N GLU A 202 2.07 30.22 0.37
CA GLU A 202 2.26 31.65 0.68
C GLU A 202 3.69 32.13 0.34
N VAL A 203 4.71 31.27 0.51
CA VAL A 203 6.09 31.58 0.08
C VAL A 203 6.20 31.62 -1.45
N LEU A 204 5.46 30.77 -2.16
CA LEU A 204 5.42 30.81 -3.62
C LEU A 204 4.62 32.01 -4.15
N ASP A 205 3.58 32.45 -3.45
CA ASP A 205 2.82 33.65 -3.79
C ASP A 205 3.67 34.92 -3.62
N GLY A 206 4.47 35.02 -2.55
CA GLY A 206 5.44 36.12 -2.38
C GLY A 206 6.53 36.15 -3.46
N LEU A 207 7.00 34.96 -3.88
CA LEU A 207 7.92 34.80 -5.02
C LEU A 207 7.28 35.29 -6.34
N VAL A 208 6.02 34.93 -6.59
CA VAL A 208 5.27 35.33 -7.80
C VAL A 208 4.95 36.83 -7.79
N ALA A 209 4.67 37.40 -6.61
CA ALA A 209 4.47 38.84 -6.41
C ALA A 209 5.77 39.67 -6.54
N GLY A 210 6.95 39.03 -6.57
CA GLY A 210 8.25 39.69 -6.70
C GLY A 210 8.80 40.27 -5.39
N GLU A 211 8.30 39.82 -4.24
CA GLU A 211 8.84 40.18 -2.92
C GLU A 211 10.30 39.71 -2.76
N TYR A 212 10.65 38.60 -3.41
CA TYR A 212 12.00 38.05 -3.57
C TYR A 212 12.14 37.45 -4.98
N ASP A 213 13.37 37.24 -5.43
CA ASP A 213 13.67 36.72 -6.76
C ASP A 213 13.57 35.20 -6.84
N PHE A 214 13.91 34.53 -5.73
CA PHE A 214 13.88 33.09 -5.56
C PHE A 214 13.39 32.70 -4.16
N ALA A 215 12.93 31.46 -3.98
CA ALA A 215 12.60 30.89 -2.68
C ALA A 215 13.26 29.52 -2.50
N LEU A 216 13.61 29.16 -1.26
CA LEU A 216 13.95 27.77 -0.92
C LEU A 216 12.70 26.98 -0.57
N GLN A 217 12.60 25.75 -1.09
CA GLN A 217 11.55 24.77 -0.81
C GLN A 217 12.11 23.35 -0.80
N ASP A 218 11.32 22.39 -0.32
CA ASP A 218 11.62 20.97 -0.46
C ASP A 218 11.22 20.41 -1.84
N SER A 219 12.02 19.49 -2.38
CA SER A 219 11.75 18.88 -3.69
C SER A 219 10.46 18.08 -3.72
N ASN A 220 10.12 17.37 -2.63
CA ASN A 220 8.92 16.53 -2.56
C ASN A 220 7.63 17.37 -2.47
N VAL A 221 7.69 18.55 -1.84
CA VAL A 221 6.63 19.56 -1.90
C VAL A 221 6.49 20.08 -3.33
N MET A 222 7.60 20.48 -3.97
CA MET A 222 7.58 21.01 -5.33
C MET A 222 7.09 20.02 -6.39
N ASP A 223 7.30 18.72 -6.22
CA ASP A 223 6.75 17.69 -7.12
C ASP A 223 5.22 17.63 -7.08
N VAL A 224 4.58 17.98 -5.95
CA VAL A 224 3.11 18.09 -5.83
C VAL A 224 2.63 19.47 -6.33
N VAL A 225 3.33 20.55 -5.97
CA VAL A 225 3.01 21.93 -6.41
C VAL A 225 2.87 22.03 -7.94
N ARG A 226 3.82 21.45 -8.69
CA ARG A 226 3.81 21.44 -10.17
C ARG A 226 2.60 20.75 -10.81
N THR A 227 1.79 20.01 -10.04
CA THR A 227 0.55 19.40 -10.55
C THR A 227 -0.61 20.39 -10.65
N TYR A 228 -0.52 21.53 -9.94
CA TYR A 228 -1.56 22.57 -9.92
C TYR A 228 -1.05 24.01 -10.10
N ARG A 229 0.27 24.23 -10.12
CA ARG A 229 0.93 25.51 -10.43
C ARG A 229 1.85 25.40 -11.64
N ASP A 230 1.71 26.35 -12.55
CA ASP A 230 2.55 26.56 -13.73
C ASP A 230 3.30 27.91 -13.72
N ASP A 231 3.06 28.75 -12.69
CA ASP A 231 3.68 30.07 -12.47
C ASP A 231 5.07 30.02 -11.81
N VAL A 232 5.45 28.87 -11.24
CA VAL A 232 6.74 28.62 -10.60
C VAL A 232 7.43 27.37 -11.13
N GLN A 233 8.77 27.38 -11.14
CA GLN A 233 9.60 26.26 -11.56
C GLN A 233 10.80 26.08 -10.62
N VAL A 234 11.22 24.83 -10.38
CA VAL A 234 12.53 24.58 -9.75
C VAL A 234 13.61 24.93 -10.76
N GLN A 235 14.53 25.80 -10.36
CA GLN A 235 15.59 26.29 -11.23
C GLN A 235 16.96 25.72 -10.84
N LEU A 236 17.20 25.43 -9.56
CA LEU A 236 18.44 24.79 -9.10
C LEU A 236 18.11 23.79 -7.98
N THR A 237 18.84 22.67 -7.95
CA THR A 237 18.79 21.70 -6.83
C THR A 237 20.02 21.90 -5.97
N LEU A 238 19.82 22.04 -4.66
CA LEU A 238 20.87 22.31 -3.68
C LEU A 238 21.09 21.07 -2.79
N GLY A 239 22.26 21.02 -2.15
CA GLY A 239 22.58 20.01 -1.13
C GLY A 239 22.63 18.56 -1.60
N GLU A 240 22.80 17.66 -0.62
CA GLU A 240 22.61 16.21 -0.79
C GLU A 240 21.18 15.80 -0.45
N ARG A 241 20.80 14.55 -0.72
CA ARG A 241 19.52 14.02 -0.22
C ARG A 241 19.54 13.91 1.30
N ARG A 242 18.50 14.46 1.94
CA ARG A 242 18.28 14.37 3.39
C ARG A 242 17.04 13.52 3.69
N PRO A 243 17.06 12.70 4.75
CA PRO A 243 15.87 11.98 5.18
C PRO A 243 14.82 12.93 5.74
N LEU A 244 13.55 12.62 5.44
CA LEU A 244 12.38 13.11 6.16
C LEU A 244 11.94 12.03 7.15
N ALA A 245 11.67 12.39 8.40
CA ALA A 245 11.25 11.44 9.44
C ALA A 245 10.36 12.10 10.50
N TRP A 246 9.57 11.29 11.21
CA TRP A 246 8.85 11.77 12.39
C TRP A 246 9.80 11.94 13.57
N ALA A 247 9.55 12.97 14.38
CA ALA A 247 10.28 13.18 15.64
C ALA A 247 9.41 12.79 16.84
N ILE A 248 10.05 12.21 17.84
CA ILE A 248 9.49 11.85 19.15
C ILE A 248 10.43 12.29 20.29
N ARG A 249 9.97 12.22 21.54
CA ARG A 249 10.85 12.41 22.70
C ARG A 249 11.94 11.32 22.74
N PRO A 250 13.23 11.66 23.00
CA PRO A 250 14.30 10.66 23.12
C PRO A 250 14.06 9.59 24.20
N SER A 251 13.24 9.89 25.22
CA SER A 251 12.85 8.97 26.28
C SER A 251 11.87 7.88 25.86
N ASN A 252 11.21 8.03 24.70
CA ASN A 252 10.08 7.20 24.30
C ASN A 252 10.53 6.07 23.37
N THR A 253 11.40 5.19 23.88
CA THR A 253 12.04 4.13 23.10
C THR A 253 11.06 3.04 22.65
N ALA A 254 10.04 2.70 23.45
CA ALA A 254 9.05 1.70 23.07
C ALA A 254 8.14 2.21 21.94
N LEU A 255 7.74 3.50 21.99
CA LEU A 255 7.06 4.16 20.89
C LEU A 255 7.94 4.22 19.62
N LEU A 256 9.25 4.47 19.76
CA LEU A 256 10.17 4.50 18.63
C LEU A 256 10.24 3.17 17.89
N GLU A 257 10.38 2.08 18.64
CA GLU A 257 10.43 0.72 18.10
C GLU A 257 9.13 0.36 17.38
N GLU A 258 7.98 0.69 17.98
CA GLU A 258 6.66 0.44 17.40
C GLU A 258 6.40 1.27 16.12
N LEU A 259 6.74 2.57 16.14
CA LEU A 259 6.68 3.45 14.96
C LEU A 259 7.59 2.95 13.85
N ASN A 260 8.82 2.52 14.17
CA ASN A 260 9.77 1.99 13.19
C ASN A 260 9.30 0.65 12.60
N ARG A 261 8.68 -0.22 13.40
CA ARG A 261 8.06 -1.46 12.92
C ARG A 261 6.89 -1.16 11.98
N PHE A 262 6.02 -0.22 12.36
CA PHE A 262 4.92 0.26 11.52
C PHE A 262 5.41 0.86 10.20
N LEU A 263 6.35 1.81 10.23
CA LEU A 263 6.92 2.44 9.02
C LEU A 263 7.66 1.43 8.12
N THR A 264 8.33 0.43 8.70
CA THR A 264 8.97 -0.64 7.93
C THR A 264 7.93 -1.47 7.18
N ARG A 265 6.87 -1.90 7.88
CA ARG A 265 5.72 -2.58 7.25
C ARG A 265 5.13 -1.69 6.16
N GLU A 266 4.66 -0.48 6.50
CA GLU A 266 4.06 0.46 5.55
C GLU A 266 4.93 0.63 4.29
N ARG A 267 6.23 0.92 4.40
CA ARG A 267 7.07 1.14 3.22
C ARG A 267 7.26 -0.12 2.36
N LEU A 268 7.37 -1.30 2.96
CA LEU A 268 7.53 -2.56 2.23
C LEU A 268 6.20 -3.03 1.59
N THR A 269 5.08 -2.91 2.33
CA THR A 269 3.74 -3.35 1.91
C THR A 269 3.09 -2.36 0.96
N ARG A 270 3.43 -1.05 1.05
CA ARG A 270 2.99 0.04 0.18
C ARG A 270 3.19 -0.35 -1.26
N THR A 271 2.12 -0.92 -1.77
CA THR A 271 1.88 -1.03 -3.18
C THR A 271 1.74 0.41 -3.61
N ASP A 272 2.62 0.87 -4.49
CA ASP A 272 2.52 2.21 -5.06
C ASP A 272 1.28 2.17 -5.99
N ILE A 273 0.10 2.25 -5.37
CA ILE A 273 -1.20 2.41 -6.00
C ILE A 273 -1.35 3.90 -6.34
N ARG A 274 -0.33 4.43 -7.02
CA ARG A 274 -0.47 5.67 -7.77
C ARG A 274 -1.59 5.40 -8.78
N ALA A 275 -2.54 6.33 -8.86
CA ALA A 275 -3.59 6.25 -9.86
C ALA A 275 -2.92 6.30 -11.24
N HIS A 276 -3.04 5.22 -12.01
CA HIS A 276 -2.64 5.18 -13.40
C HIS A 276 -3.86 4.79 -14.21
N THR A 277 -4.26 5.67 -15.13
CA THR A 277 -5.37 5.46 -16.05
C THR A 277 -4.90 5.00 -17.43
N ASP A 278 -3.60 5.10 -17.72
CA ASP A 278 -2.95 4.82 -19.01
C ASP A 278 -3.43 3.52 -19.69
N ASP A 279 -3.68 3.57 -20.99
CA ASP A 279 -3.95 2.39 -21.82
C ASP A 279 -2.67 1.60 -22.14
N LEU A 280 -2.80 0.49 -22.87
CA LEU A 280 -1.79 -0.55 -23.11
C LEU A 280 -0.38 -0.03 -23.43
N THR A 281 -0.27 1.10 -24.14
CA THR A 281 1.02 1.74 -24.42
C THR A 281 1.73 2.18 -23.13
N GLY A 282 1.08 2.94 -22.25
CA GLY A 282 1.64 3.34 -20.94
C GLY A 282 1.88 2.13 -20.01
N ILE A 283 1.01 1.12 -20.05
CA ILE A 283 1.22 -0.18 -19.36
C ILE A 283 2.55 -0.84 -19.80
N LYS A 284 2.82 -0.84 -21.11
CA LYS A 284 4.06 -1.37 -21.68
C LYS A 284 5.28 -0.49 -21.41
N GLU A 285 5.12 0.81 -21.22
CA GLU A 285 6.20 1.72 -20.85
C GLU A 285 6.62 1.53 -19.39
N ARG A 286 5.66 1.52 -18.44
CA ARG A 286 5.93 1.27 -17.01
C ARG A 286 6.25 -0.20 -16.68
N LYS A 287 6.11 -1.12 -17.65
CA LYS A 287 6.44 -2.57 -17.53
C LYS A 287 5.70 -3.31 -16.41
N VAL A 288 4.49 -2.88 -16.07
CA VAL A 288 3.64 -3.51 -15.05
C VAL A 288 2.19 -3.55 -15.54
N LEU A 289 1.49 -4.65 -15.29
CA LEU A 289 0.04 -4.81 -15.39
C LEU A 289 -0.50 -5.10 -13.98
N ARG A 290 -1.38 -4.23 -13.48
CA ARG A 290 -2.01 -4.33 -12.15
C ARG A 290 -3.39 -4.95 -12.32
N VAL A 291 -3.61 -6.11 -11.72
CA VAL A 291 -4.84 -6.89 -11.87
C VAL A 291 -5.59 -6.92 -10.55
N ILE A 292 -6.80 -6.35 -10.55
CA ILE A 292 -7.73 -6.35 -9.42
C ILE A 292 -8.39 -7.73 -9.32
N THR A 293 -8.45 -8.29 -8.11
CA THR A 293 -9.05 -9.60 -7.85
C THR A 293 -9.56 -9.73 -6.40
N ARG A 294 -10.18 -10.87 -6.09
CA ARG A 294 -10.60 -11.31 -4.75
C ARG A 294 -9.59 -12.30 -4.16
N ASN A 295 -9.69 -12.61 -2.88
CA ASN A 295 -8.85 -13.61 -2.22
C ASN A 295 -9.67 -14.87 -1.92
N ASN A 296 -9.77 -15.78 -2.88
CA ASN A 296 -10.55 -17.02 -2.73
C ASN A 296 -10.03 -18.18 -3.57
N GLY A 297 -10.59 -19.38 -3.36
CA GLY A 297 -10.10 -20.64 -3.93
C GLY A 297 -10.18 -20.72 -5.46
N ALA A 298 -11.05 -19.91 -6.07
CA ALA A 298 -11.17 -19.83 -7.53
C ALA A 298 -10.16 -18.84 -8.14
N THR A 299 -9.94 -17.69 -7.49
CA THR A 299 -9.27 -16.53 -8.10
C THR A 299 -7.77 -16.47 -7.84
N TYR A 300 -7.40 -16.23 -6.59
CA TYR A 300 -6.04 -15.96 -6.10
C TYR A 300 -6.01 -16.23 -4.60
N TYR A 301 -5.14 -17.13 -4.15
CA TYR A 301 -5.03 -17.51 -2.73
C TYR A 301 -3.64 -18.08 -2.41
N LEU A 302 -3.42 -18.37 -1.12
CA LEU A 302 -2.17 -18.93 -0.61
C LEU A 302 -2.27 -20.45 -0.36
N TYR A 303 -1.38 -21.22 -0.97
CA TYR A 303 -1.26 -22.67 -0.80
C TYR A 303 0.15 -23.02 -0.32
N ARG A 304 0.31 -23.44 0.95
CA ARG A 304 1.62 -23.76 1.57
C ARG A 304 2.69 -22.68 1.31
N GLY A 305 2.35 -21.39 1.38
CA GLY A 305 3.24 -20.26 1.06
C GLY A 305 3.37 -19.90 -0.44
N GLU A 306 2.79 -20.68 -1.35
CA GLU A 306 2.77 -20.36 -2.78
C GLU A 306 1.51 -19.58 -3.17
N LEU A 307 1.68 -18.53 -3.97
CA LEU A 307 0.57 -17.82 -4.59
C LEU A 307 0.06 -18.60 -5.80
N VAL A 308 -1.19 -19.01 -5.73
CA VAL A 308 -1.87 -19.86 -6.72
C VAL A 308 -3.28 -19.32 -7.01
N GLY A 309 -3.97 -19.90 -7.98
CA GLY A 309 -5.34 -19.52 -8.37
C GLY A 309 -5.51 -19.49 -9.89
N PHE A 310 -6.73 -19.75 -10.36
CA PHE A 310 -7.02 -19.85 -11.79
C PHE A 310 -6.85 -18.49 -12.50
N GLU A 311 -7.40 -17.43 -11.91
CA GLU A 311 -7.25 -16.06 -12.43
C GLU A 311 -5.80 -15.60 -12.35
N TYR A 312 -5.09 -15.91 -11.25
CA TYR A 312 -3.68 -15.57 -11.08
C TYR A 312 -2.78 -16.21 -12.14
N GLU A 313 -2.89 -17.53 -12.39
CA GLU A 313 -2.07 -18.20 -13.40
C GLU A 313 -2.36 -17.67 -14.82
N LEU A 314 -3.62 -17.34 -15.13
CA LEU A 314 -4.00 -16.79 -16.44
C LEU A 314 -3.61 -15.32 -16.62
N ALA A 315 -3.77 -14.48 -15.59
CA ALA A 315 -3.31 -13.09 -15.58
C ALA A 315 -1.78 -13.00 -15.69
N LYS A 316 -1.06 -13.92 -15.05
CA LYS A 316 0.41 -14.03 -15.17
C LYS A 316 0.83 -14.33 -16.60
N ARG A 317 0.21 -15.33 -17.22
CA ARG A 317 0.43 -15.67 -18.63
C ARG A 317 0.06 -14.55 -19.59
N PHE A 318 -0.97 -13.76 -19.28
CA PHE A 318 -1.31 -12.57 -20.05
C PHE A 318 -0.23 -11.49 -19.93
N ALA A 319 0.23 -11.16 -18.71
CA ALA A 319 1.32 -10.21 -18.48
C ALA A 319 2.62 -10.65 -19.18
N ASP A 320 2.98 -11.93 -19.10
CA ASP A 320 4.11 -12.52 -19.82
C ASP A 320 3.98 -12.32 -21.34
N SER A 321 2.77 -12.50 -21.90
CA SER A 321 2.50 -12.31 -23.33
C SER A 321 2.62 -10.84 -23.80
N LEU A 322 2.48 -9.89 -22.88
CA LEU A 322 2.68 -8.45 -23.11
C LEU A 322 4.14 -7.99 -22.87
N GLY A 323 4.97 -8.84 -22.25
CA GLY A 323 6.33 -8.47 -21.81
C GLY A 323 6.34 -7.48 -20.65
N VAL A 324 5.36 -7.58 -19.73
CA VAL A 324 5.23 -6.74 -18.53
C VAL A 324 5.13 -7.62 -17.28
N ARG A 325 5.41 -7.06 -16.09
CA ARG A 325 5.22 -7.76 -14.81
C ARG A 325 3.73 -7.81 -14.44
N LEU A 326 3.27 -8.93 -13.91
CA LEU A 326 2.02 -8.96 -13.14
C LEU A 326 2.19 -8.29 -11.77
N GLN A 327 1.16 -7.61 -11.29
CA GLN A 327 1.01 -7.14 -9.92
C GLN A 327 -0.44 -7.34 -9.48
N MET A 328 -0.69 -8.16 -8.45
CA MET A 328 -2.05 -8.37 -7.94
C MET A 328 -2.47 -7.24 -7.00
N VAL A 329 -3.70 -6.77 -7.17
CA VAL A 329 -4.39 -5.81 -6.30
C VAL A 329 -5.59 -6.55 -5.74
N VAL A 330 -5.54 -6.94 -4.47
CA VAL A 330 -6.68 -7.57 -3.81
C VAL A 330 -7.64 -6.45 -3.41
N ALA A 331 -8.93 -6.62 -3.69
CA ALA A 331 -9.98 -5.70 -3.25
C ALA A 331 -10.62 -6.23 -1.96
N ASP A 332 -10.85 -5.33 -1.00
CA ASP A 332 -11.38 -5.64 0.33
C ASP A 332 -12.83 -6.18 0.29
N SER A 333 -13.56 -5.89 -0.80
CA SER A 333 -14.92 -6.33 -1.04
C SER A 333 -15.24 -6.44 -2.54
N ASP A 334 -16.32 -7.16 -2.88
CA ASP A 334 -16.76 -7.34 -4.28
C ASP A 334 -17.19 -6.00 -4.91
N GLU A 335 -17.86 -5.15 -4.12
CA GLU A 335 -18.29 -3.80 -4.52
C GLU A 335 -17.14 -2.82 -4.77
N ALA A 336 -15.98 -3.02 -4.14
CA ALA A 336 -14.81 -2.14 -4.30
C ALA A 336 -14.09 -2.30 -5.65
N MET A 337 -14.21 -3.45 -6.32
CA MET A 337 -13.41 -3.76 -7.52
C MET A 337 -13.60 -2.76 -8.67
N ILE A 338 -14.85 -2.37 -8.97
CA ILE A 338 -15.15 -1.43 -10.06
C ILE A 338 -14.72 0.02 -9.72
N PRO A 339 -15.05 0.57 -8.52
CA PRO A 339 -14.46 1.83 -8.05
C PRO A 339 -12.93 1.85 -8.17
N MET A 340 -12.24 0.83 -7.66
CA MET A 340 -10.77 0.73 -7.74
C MET A 340 -10.25 0.72 -9.19
N LEU A 341 -10.94 0.06 -10.12
CA LEU A 341 -10.56 0.08 -11.53
C LEU A 341 -10.71 1.48 -12.15
N ASN A 342 -11.79 2.19 -11.83
CA ASN A 342 -12.10 3.49 -12.40
C ASN A 342 -11.28 4.62 -11.75
N GLU A 343 -10.93 4.49 -10.46
CA GLU A 343 -9.94 5.31 -9.74
C GLU A 343 -8.48 5.10 -10.23
N GLY A 344 -8.26 4.18 -11.17
CA GLY A 344 -6.92 3.87 -11.66
C GLY A 344 -6.03 3.13 -10.66
N ARG A 345 -6.61 2.50 -9.62
CA ARG A 345 -5.91 1.68 -8.61
C ARG A 345 -5.46 0.32 -9.19
N GLY A 346 -6.08 -0.12 -10.28
CA GLY A 346 -5.64 -1.21 -11.13
C GLY A 346 -5.88 -0.92 -12.62
N ASP A 347 -5.52 -1.87 -13.48
CA ASP A 347 -5.65 -1.73 -14.95
C ASP A 347 -6.77 -2.60 -15.52
N MET A 348 -7.08 -3.70 -14.84
CA MET A 348 -8.13 -4.65 -15.21
C MET A 348 -8.60 -5.43 -13.98
N ILE A 349 -9.79 -6.02 -14.04
CA ILE A 349 -10.33 -6.95 -13.03
C ILE A 349 -10.33 -8.37 -13.61
N ALA A 350 -9.82 -9.34 -12.83
CA ALA A 350 -9.84 -10.77 -13.12
C ALA A 350 -10.34 -11.53 -11.89
N ALA A 351 -11.64 -11.82 -11.84
CA ALA A 351 -12.34 -12.32 -10.65
C ALA A 351 -13.67 -13.03 -10.97
N PHE A 352 -13.73 -13.82 -12.05
CA PHE A 352 -14.95 -14.47 -12.55
C PHE A 352 -16.18 -13.52 -12.65
N MET A 353 -15.96 -12.25 -13.01
CA MET A 353 -17.01 -11.23 -12.91
C MET A 353 -18.12 -11.48 -13.95
N THR A 354 -19.33 -11.80 -13.47
CA THR A 354 -20.54 -11.90 -14.29
C THR A 354 -20.87 -10.55 -14.92
N ARG A 355 -21.05 -10.54 -16.25
CA ARG A 355 -21.42 -9.36 -17.04
C ARG A 355 -22.91 -9.10 -16.95
N THR A 356 -23.32 -8.21 -16.04
CA THR A 356 -24.66 -7.60 -16.00
C THR A 356 -24.67 -6.29 -16.78
N ASP A 357 -25.86 -5.79 -17.14
CA ASP A 357 -25.99 -4.52 -17.86
C ASP A 357 -25.50 -3.34 -17.00
N GLU A 358 -25.88 -3.29 -15.72
CA GLU A 358 -25.40 -2.28 -14.75
C GLU A 358 -23.86 -2.21 -14.65
N ARG A 359 -23.18 -3.37 -14.69
CA ARG A 359 -21.72 -3.42 -14.71
C ARG A 359 -21.17 -2.99 -16.07
N ALA A 360 -21.82 -3.38 -17.17
CA ALA A 360 -21.39 -3.04 -18.52
C ALA A 360 -21.49 -1.54 -18.86
N ASP A 361 -22.36 -0.79 -18.16
CA ASP A 361 -22.43 0.67 -18.24
C ASP A 361 -21.25 1.37 -17.51
N ARG A 362 -20.56 0.65 -16.61
CA ARG A 362 -19.50 1.18 -15.74
C ARG A 362 -18.09 0.73 -16.13
N VAL A 363 -17.97 -0.43 -16.79
CA VAL A 363 -16.70 -1.04 -17.22
C VAL A 363 -16.85 -1.79 -18.55
N ALA A 364 -15.78 -1.84 -19.34
CA ALA A 364 -15.75 -2.59 -20.58
C ALA A 364 -15.31 -4.04 -20.36
N PHE A 365 -16.21 -4.99 -20.63
CA PHE A 365 -15.94 -6.43 -20.50
C PHE A 365 -15.24 -7.03 -21.72
N SER A 366 -14.33 -7.97 -21.47
CA SER A 366 -13.77 -8.85 -22.47
C SER A 366 -14.81 -9.77 -23.10
N ARG A 367 -14.41 -10.44 -24.17
CA ARG A 367 -15.07 -11.68 -24.61
C ARG A 367 -15.13 -12.68 -23.44
N PRO A 368 -16.21 -13.48 -23.33
CA PRO A 368 -16.33 -14.46 -22.26
C PRO A 368 -15.20 -15.49 -22.32
N TYR A 369 -14.62 -15.81 -21.16
CA TYR A 369 -13.66 -16.90 -20.97
C TYR A 369 -14.17 -17.96 -20.00
N HIS A 370 -15.31 -17.72 -19.36
CA HIS A 370 -15.98 -18.66 -18.48
C HIS A 370 -17.49 -18.49 -18.59
N TYR A 371 -18.22 -19.56 -18.27
CA TYR A 371 -19.68 -19.63 -18.33
C TYR A 371 -20.17 -20.33 -17.07
N ALA A 372 -20.97 -19.66 -16.25
CA ALA A 372 -21.46 -20.19 -14.98
C ALA A 372 -22.98 -20.17 -14.90
N THR A 373 -23.57 -21.27 -14.44
CA THR A 373 -25.00 -21.29 -14.09
C THR A 373 -25.13 -20.94 -12.61
N GLU A 374 -25.83 -19.86 -12.31
CA GLU A 374 -26.21 -19.54 -10.94
C GLU A 374 -27.13 -20.65 -10.42
N THR A 375 -26.79 -21.23 -9.27
CA THR A 375 -27.49 -22.39 -8.70
C THR A 375 -27.95 -22.06 -7.30
N LEU A 376 -29.22 -22.33 -7.00
CA LEU A 376 -29.76 -22.29 -5.65
C LEU A 376 -29.11 -23.40 -4.81
N VAL A 377 -28.58 -23.05 -3.64
CA VAL A 377 -27.89 -23.98 -2.73
C VAL A 377 -28.58 -24.00 -1.36
N GLY A 378 -28.71 -25.20 -0.80
CA GLY A 378 -29.16 -25.45 0.56
C GLY A 378 -28.38 -26.59 1.20
N ARG A 379 -28.76 -26.99 2.42
CA ARG A 379 -28.20 -28.16 3.13
C ARG A 379 -28.46 -29.46 2.39
N ALA A 380 -27.62 -30.47 2.60
CA ALA A 380 -27.76 -31.79 1.99
C ALA A 380 -29.03 -32.56 2.41
N ASP A 381 -29.71 -32.15 3.49
CA ASP A 381 -30.99 -32.71 3.94
C ASP A 381 -32.23 -31.95 3.41
N GLU A 382 -32.04 -30.85 2.67
CA GLU A 382 -33.13 -30.11 2.03
C GLU A 382 -33.92 -30.98 1.04
N PRO A 383 -35.26 -30.84 0.98
CA PRO A 383 -36.07 -31.47 -0.06
C PRO A 383 -35.75 -30.86 -1.43
N ALA A 384 -35.83 -31.70 -2.48
CA ALA A 384 -35.64 -31.25 -3.85
C ALA A 384 -36.62 -30.10 -4.24
N ILE A 385 -36.08 -29.07 -4.90
CA ILE A 385 -36.82 -27.90 -5.36
C ILE A 385 -36.91 -27.95 -6.89
N ASP A 386 -38.01 -28.51 -7.40
CA ASP A 386 -38.26 -28.63 -8.84
C ASP A 386 -38.81 -27.32 -9.45
N SER A 387 -39.19 -26.34 -8.64
CA SER A 387 -39.80 -25.09 -9.10
C SER A 387 -39.58 -23.90 -8.17
N LEU A 388 -39.45 -22.71 -8.77
CA LEU A 388 -39.30 -21.44 -8.03
C LEU A 388 -40.44 -21.17 -7.02
N LYS A 389 -41.64 -21.75 -7.22
CA LYS A 389 -42.77 -21.58 -6.29
C LYS A 389 -42.52 -22.20 -4.92
N GLN A 390 -41.62 -23.17 -4.81
CA GLN A 390 -41.24 -23.80 -3.53
C GLN A 390 -40.28 -22.91 -2.70
N LEU A 391 -39.84 -21.76 -3.23
CA LEU A 391 -39.13 -20.73 -2.47
C LEU A 391 -40.05 -19.86 -1.59
N ALA A 392 -41.37 -20.07 -1.65
CA ALA A 392 -42.34 -19.31 -0.86
C ALA A 392 -42.03 -19.38 0.65
N GLY A 393 -41.78 -18.23 1.27
CA GLY A 393 -41.40 -18.08 2.67
C GLY A 393 -39.93 -18.40 3.01
N ARG A 394 -39.09 -18.77 2.02
CA ARG A 394 -37.66 -19.02 2.23
C ARG A 394 -36.85 -17.72 2.26
N THR A 395 -35.62 -17.80 2.78
CA THR A 395 -34.69 -16.67 2.86
C THR A 395 -33.41 -16.94 2.05
N LEU A 396 -33.08 -16.04 1.12
CA LEU A 396 -31.85 -16.06 0.34
C LEU A 396 -30.83 -15.09 0.96
N HIS A 397 -29.71 -15.64 1.44
CA HIS A 397 -28.60 -14.87 2.03
C HIS A 397 -27.57 -14.55 0.94
N LEU A 398 -27.47 -13.28 0.55
CA LEU A 398 -26.75 -12.85 -0.67
C LEU A 398 -26.01 -11.52 -0.47
N ARG A 399 -24.88 -11.32 -1.17
CA ARG A 399 -24.19 -10.02 -1.25
C ARG A 399 -24.98 -9.08 -2.17
N ARG A 400 -25.29 -7.86 -1.72
CA ARG A 400 -26.04 -6.86 -2.52
C ARG A 400 -25.39 -6.53 -3.87
N SER A 401 -24.07 -6.58 -3.95
CA SER A 401 -23.26 -6.25 -5.13
C SER A 401 -23.13 -7.39 -6.15
N SER A 402 -23.55 -8.61 -5.79
CA SER A 402 -23.45 -9.81 -6.64
C SER A 402 -24.56 -9.88 -7.69
N SER A 403 -24.30 -10.53 -8.83
CA SER A 403 -25.36 -10.82 -9.82
C SER A 403 -26.50 -11.67 -9.23
N TYR A 404 -26.17 -12.50 -8.23
CA TYR A 404 -27.11 -13.32 -7.48
C TYR A 404 -28.24 -12.49 -6.85
N TRP A 405 -27.94 -11.27 -6.39
CA TRP A 405 -28.97 -10.35 -5.87
C TRP A 405 -29.97 -9.96 -6.97
N SER A 406 -29.49 -9.59 -8.15
CA SER A 406 -30.33 -9.25 -9.31
C SER A 406 -31.18 -10.44 -9.77
N THR A 407 -30.64 -11.66 -9.74
CA THR A 407 -31.37 -12.89 -10.04
C THR A 407 -32.48 -13.14 -9.01
N ALA A 408 -32.18 -12.98 -7.72
CA ALA A 408 -33.16 -13.15 -6.63
C ALA A 408 -34.27 -12.09 -6.65
N GLU A 409 -33.93 -10.83 -6.98
CA GLU A 409 -34.90 -9.77 -7.27
C GLU A 409 -35.81 -10.16 -8.45
N SER A 410 -35.26 -10.64 -9.56
CA SER A 410 -36.06 -11.08 -10.71
C SER A 410 -36.98 -12.28 -10.40
N ILE A 411 -36.60 -13.14 -9.44
CA ILE A 411 -37.47 -14.21 -8.92
C ILE A 411 -38.65 -13.60 -8.15
N ARG A 412 -38.39 -12.61 -7.28
CA ARG A 412 -39.42 -11.89 -6.51
C ARG A 412 -40.39 -11.11 -7.40
N GLU A 413 -39.88 -10.41 -8.42
CA GLU A 413 -40.68 -9.69 -9.42
C GLU A 413 -41.65 -10.59 -10.21
N ARG A 414 -41.31 -11.88 -10.37
CA ARG A 414 -42.18 -12.90 -10.99
C ARG A 414 -43.29 -13.41 -10.05
N GLY A 415 -43.45 -12.81 -8.86
CA GLY A 415 -44.48 -13.13 -7.89
C GLY A 415 -44.15 -14.32 -6.98
N VAL A 416 -42.88 -14.59 -6.76
CA VAL A 416 -42.40 -15.59 -5.78
C VAL A 416 -42.13 -14.89 -4.45
N ASP A 417 -42.76 -15.37 -3.38
CA ASP A 417 -42.63 -14.82 -2.03
C ASP A 417 -41.33 -15.26 -1.36
N VAL A 418 -40.21 -14.59 -1.67
CA VAL A 418 -38.88 -14.93 -1.12
C VAL A 418 -38.25 -13.72 -0.42
N THR A 419 -37.70 -13.96 0.78
CA THR A 419 -37.01 -12.92 1.57
C THR A 419 -35.55 -12.83 1.13
N LEU A 420 -35.06 -11.61 0.89
CA LEU A 420 -33.65 -11.38 0.56
C LEU A 420 -32.91 -10.80 1.77
N ALA A 421 -32.03 -11.59 2.37
CA ALA A 421 -31.19 -11.20 3.49
C ALA A 421 -29.81 -10.72 2.97
N PRO A 422 -29.49 -9.42 3.08
CA PRO A 422 -28.17 -8.93 2.69
C PRO A 422 -27.11 -9.43 3.66
N VAL A 423 -25.99 -9.90 3.10
CA VAL A 423 -24.79 -10.26 3.87
C VAL A 423 -23.62 -9.31 3.55
N SER A 424 -22.55 -9.34 4.36
CA SER A 424 -21.38 -8.48 4.17
C SER A 424 -20.79 -8.62 2.77
N SER A 425 -20.43 -7.49 2.15
CA SER A 425 -19.74 -7.43 0.85
C SER A 425 -18.31 -7.99 0.89
N THR A 426 -17.74 -8.10 2.10
CA THR A 426 -16.41 -8.68 2.35
C THR A 426 -16.39 -10.21 2.32
N MET A 427 -17.48 -10.91 2.72
CA MET A 427 -17.49 -12.38 2.78
C MET A 427 -17.36 -13.02 1.39
N GLU A 428 -16.66 -14.15 1.31
CA GLU A 428 -16.57 -14.98 0.11
C GLU A 428 -17.81 -15.86 -0.08
N THR A 429 -17.97 -16.45 -1.27
CA THR A 429 -19.13 -17.31 -1.55
C THR A 429 -19.05 -18.59 -0.71
N GLU A 430 -17.84 -19.11 -0.53
CA GLU A 430 -17.53 -20.27 0.31
C GLU A 430 -17.96 -20.07 1.79
N ASP A 431 -17.80 -18.86 2.35
CA ASP A 431 -18.25 -18.54 3.71
C ASP A 431 -19.77 -18.57 3.85
N ILE A 432 -20.47 -18.07 2.83
CA ILE A 432 -21.94 -18.08 2.78
C ILE A 432 -22.45 -19.51 2.63
N LEU A 433 -21.76 -20.34 1.84
CA LEU A 433 -22.04 -21.77 1.69
C LEU A 433 -21.79 -22.54 3.00
N ALA A 434 -20.73 -22.21 3.74
CA ALA A 434 -20.47 -22.79 5.06
C ALA A 434 -21.59 -22.47 6.06
N ARG A 435 -22.06 -21.21 6.10
CA ARG A 435 -23.19 -20.78 6.95
C ARG A 435 -24.54 -21.36 6.51
N VAL A 436 -24.71 -21.75 5.26
CA VAL A 436 -25.88 -22.54 4.82
C VAL A 436 -25.79 -23.96 5.36
N ALA A 437 -24.60 -24.57 5.30
CA ALA A 437 -24.34 -25.93 5.76
C ALA A 437 -24.58 -26.11 7.27
N ASP A 438 -24.08 -25.18 8.09
CA ASP A 438 -24.26 -25.21 9.56
C ASP A 438 -25.68 -24.81 10.02
N GLY A 439 -26.52 -24.32 9.10
CA GLY A 439 -27.90 -23.89 9.37
C GLY A 439 -28.06 -22.46 9.86
N THR A 440 -26.99 -21.67 9.97
CA THR A 440 -27.05 -20.23 10.29
C THR A 440 -27.81 -19.44 9.22
N TYR A 441 -27.66 -19.83 7.95
CA TYR A 441 -28.36 -19.28 6.79
C TYR A 441 -29.31 -20.32 6.19
N ASP A 442 -30.45 -19.86 5.65
CA ASP A 442 -31.47 -20.74 5.10
C ASP A 442 -31.05 -21.31 3.73
N LEU A 443 -30.99 -20.45 2.71
CA LEU A 443 -30.55 -20.76 1.35
C LEU A 443 -29.61 -19.67 0.81
N THR A 444 -28.84 -20.01 -0.21
CA THR A 444 -28.06 -19.02 -0.99
C THR A 444 -28.05 -19.36 -2.48
N ILE A 445 -27.34 -18.55 -3.27
CA ILE A 445 -27.08 -18.78 -4.69
C ILE A 445 -25.56 -18.74 -4.88
N ALA A 446 -25.03 -19.69 -5.65
CA ALA A 446 -23.62 -19.74 -6.02
C ALA A 446 -23.47 -20.14 -7.49
N ASP A 447 -22.39 -19.67 -8.13
CA ASP A 447 -22.04 -20.13 -9.47
C ASP A 447 -21.66 -21.61 -9.47
N SER A 448 -22.07 -22.32 -10.52
CA SER A 448 -21.92 -23.78 -10.67
C SER A 448 -20.48 -24.30 -10.46
N HIS A 449 -19.47 -23.53 -10.88
CA HIS A 449 -18.06 -23.90 -10.72
C HIS A 449 -17.56 -23.77 -9.27
N ILE A 450 -18.07 -22.81 -8.50
CA ILE A 450 -17.79 -22.64 -7.06
C ILE A 450 -18.46 -23.79 -6.30
N LEU A 451 -19.75 -24.03 -6.57
CA LEU A 451 -20.51 -25.12 -5.96
C LEU A 451 -19.87 -26.49 -6.25
N GLN A 452 -19.44 -26.74 -7.48
CA GLN A 452 -18.77 -28.00 -7.84
C GLN A 452 -17.46 -28.18 -7.07
N SER A 453 -16.63 -27.13 -6.94
CA SER A 453 -15.39 -27.17 -6.16
C SER A 453 -15.64 -27.42 -4.67
N GLU A 454 -16.74 -26.89 -4.12
CA GLU A 454 -17.16 -27.18 -2.75
C GLU A 454 -17.60 -28.64 -2.57
N LEU A 455 -18.44 -29.18 -3.46
CA LEU A 455 -18.96 -30.55 -3.38
C LEU A 455 -17.89 -31.66 -3.54
N THR A 456 -16.66 -31.32 -3.96
CA THR A 456 -15.53 -32.26 -4.08
C THR A 456 -14.96 -32.73 -2.73
N TRP A 457 -15.08 -31.90 -1.69
CA TRP A 457 -14.65 -32.20 -0.31
C TRP A 457 -15.83 -32.17 0.68
N ARG A 458 -16.89 -31.50 0.23
CA ARG A 458 -18.27 -31.31 0.69
C ARG A 458 -19.24 -32.50 0.73
N ASP A 459 -20.02 -32.72 1.78
CA ASP A 459 -21.28 -33.51 1.68
C ASP A 459 -22.47 -32.98 2.51
N ASP A 460 -22.33 -31.79 3.10
CA ASP A 460 -23.29 -31.10 3.97
C ASP A 460 -24.18 -30.06 3.25
N ILE A 461 -23.90 -29.77 1.97
CA ILE A 461 -24.73 -28.92 1.08
C ILE A 461 -25.05 -29.63 -0.25
N GLN A 462 -26.06 -29.12 -0.96
CA GLN A 462 -26.42 -29.58 -2.31
C GLN A 462 -26.93 -28.43 -3.21
N GLY A 463 -26.72 -28.57 -4.51
CA GLY A 463 -27.39 -27.73 -5.52
C GLY A 463 -28.84 -28.16 -5.70
N LEU A 464 -29.79 -27.27 -5.39
CA LEU A 464 -31.22 -27.56 -5.39
C LEU A 464 -31.89 -27.26 -6.74
N LEU A 465 -31.57 -26.13 -7.37
CA LEU A 465 -32.19 -25.69 -8.62
C LEU A 465 -31.25 -24.77 -9.43
N PRO A 466 -30.92 -25.08 -10.70
CA PRO A 466 -30.24 -24.13 -11.58
C PRO A 466 -31.16 -22.97 -11.96
N LEU A 467 -30.66 -21.75 -11.86
CA LEU A 467 -31.40 -20.50 -12.03
C LEU A 467 -31.13 -19.87 -13.41
N GLY A 468 -31.66 -20.52 -14.45
CA GLY A 468 -31.57 -20.04 -15.84
C GLY A 468 -30.37 -20.57 -16.61
N ASP A 469 -30.11 -19.95 -17.77
CA ASP A 469 -29.03 -20.35 -18.67
C ASP A 469 -27.64 -19.90 -18.15
N PRO A 470 -26.53 -20.56 -18.55
CA PRO A 470 -25.18 -20.15 -18.17
C PRO A 470 -24.88 -18.70 -18.55
N THR A 471 -24.48 -17.90 -17.57
CA THR A 471 -24.13 -16.48 -17.73
C THR A 471 -22.68 -16.30 -18.16
N ASN A 472 -22.41 -15.18 -18.84
CA ASN A 472 -21.07 -14.86 -19.34
C ASN A 472 -20.21 -14.20 -18.25
N GLN A 473 -19.04 -14.77 -17.98
CA GLN A 473 -18.02 -14.17 -17.11
C GLN A 473 -16.83 -13.68 -17.94
N GLY A 474 -16.36 -12.46 -17.63
CA GLY A 474 -15.40 -11.70 -18.44
C GLY A 474 -14.46 -10.85 -17.59
N TRP A 475 -13.23 -10.65 -18.07
CA TRP A 475 -12.30 -9.70 -17.46
C TRP A 475 -12.77 -8.29 -17.81
N ALA A 476 -12.69 -7.36 -16.87
CA ALA A 476 -13.15 -5.98 -17.08
C ALA A 476 -11.98 -5.01 -17.14
N VAL A 477 -12.08 -3.97 -17.97
CA VAL A 477 -11.16 -2.83 -18.06
C VAL A 477 -11.96 -1.52 -18.06
N ARG A 478 -11.28 -0.40 -17.85
CA ARG A 478 -11.90 0.93 -18.03
C ARG A 478 -12.40 1.10 -19.46
N PRO A 479 -13.58 1.71 -19.70
CA PRO A 479 -14.06 2.03 -21.04
C PRO A 479 -13.07 2.87 -21.87
N GLU A 480 -12.27 3.70 -21.21
CA GLU A 480 -11.24 4.58 -21.77
C GLU A 480 -9.97 3.83 -22.22
N ASN A 481 -9.89 2.51 -21.99
CA ASN A 481 -8.71 1.68 -22.27
C ASN A 481 -8.96 0.60 -23.37
N PRO A 482 -9.34 1.01 -24.61
CA PRO A 482 -9.70 0.09 -25.69
C PRO A 482 -8.53 -0.74 -26.24
N GLU A 483 -7.27 -0.28 -26.17
CA GLU A 483 -6.12 -1.07 -26.61
C GLU A 483 -5.88 -2.26 -25.67
N LEU A 484 -5.99 -2.05 -24.35
CA LEU A 484 -5.91 -3.13 -23.36
C LEU A 484 -7.06 -4.12 -23.56
N LEU A 485 -8.28 -3.64 -23.78
CA LEU A 485 -9.43 -4.50 -24.09
C LEU A 485 -9.18 -5.36 -25.33
N ALA A 486 -8.64 -4.76 -26.40
CA ALA A 486 -8.29 -5.48 -27.63
C ALA A 486 -7.21 -6.55 -27.38
N ALA A 487 -6.20 -6.26 -26.56
CA ALA A 487 -5.17 -7.22 -26.17
C ALA A 487 -5.72 -8.39 -25.34
N VAL A 488 -6.58 -8.11 -24.34
CA VAL A 488 -7.30 -9.14 -23.56
C VAL A 488 -8.16 -10.02 -24.48
N ASN A 489 -8.89 -9.40 -25.41
CA ASN A 489 -9.72 -10.13 -26.38
C ASN A 489 -8.91 -10.99 -27.36
N ALA A 490 -7.70 -10.57 -27.72
CA ALA A 490 -6.77 -11.35 -28.53
C ALA A 490 -6.17 -12.53 -27.74
N PHE A 491 -5.84 -12.32 -26.46
CA PHE A 491 -5.40 -13.37 -25.53
C PHE A 491 -6.48 -14.45 -25.39
N TRP A 492 -7.71 -14.07 -25.05
CA TRP A 492 -8.80 -15.04 -24.88
C TRP A 492 -9.19 -15.76 -26.17
N LYS A 493 -9.07 -15.12 -27.33
CA LYS A 493 -9.25 -15.78 -28.64
C LYS A 493 -8.27 -16.95 -28.86
N LYS A 494 -7.12 -16.96 -28.19
CA LYS A 494 -6.08 -17.99 -28.30
C LYS A 494 -6.14 -19.00 -27.15
N GLU A 495 -6.37 -18.53 -25.93
CA GLU A 495 -6.20 -19.34 -24.70
C GLU A 495 -7.50 -20.00 -24.22
N TYR A 496 -8.69 -19.43 -24.47
CA TYR A 496 -9.96 -20.02 -24.01
C TYR A 496 -10.17 -21.42 -24.60
N ARG A 497 -10.41 -22.41 -23.73
CA ARG A 497 -10.47 -23.86 -24.05
C ARG A 497 -9.21 -24.42 -24.74
N GLY A 498 -8.10 -23.70 -24.73
CA GLY A 498 -6.79 -24.19 -25.14
C GLY A 498 -6.19 -25.14 -24.10
N LEU A 499 -5.07 -25.79 -24.46
CA LEU A 499 -4.41 -26.79 -23.60
C LEU A 499 -4.12 -26.27 -22.19
N HIS A 500 -3.58 -25.06 -22.07
CA HIS A 500 -3.23 -24.48 -20.78
C HIS A 500 -4.48 -24.17 -19.93
N TYR A 501 -5.49 -23.52 -20.53
CA TYR A 501 -6.79 -23.28 -19.89
C TYR A 501 -7.40 -24.57 -19.36
N ASN A 502 -7.47 -25.64 -20.17
CA ASN A 502 -8.10 -26.90 -19.75
C ASN A 502 -7.32 -27.59 -18.62
N ILE A 503 -5.98 -27.51 -18.62
CA ILE A 503 -5.15 -28.02 -17.52
C ILE A 503 -5.39 -27.26 -16.21
N LEU A 504 -5.51 -25.93 -16.28
CA LEU A 504 -5.81 -25.11 -15.10
C LEU A 504 -7.26 -25.33 -14.63
N TYR A 505 -8.23 -25.32 -15.53
CA TYR A 505 -9.63 -25.52 -15.19
C TYR A 505 -9.83 -26.86 -14.49
N LYS A 506 -9.26 -27.94 -15.04
CA LYS A 506 -9.26 -29.25 -14.39
C LYS A 506 -8.61 -29.21 -13.00
N ARG A 507 -7.45 -28.56 -12.87
CA ARG A 507 -6.72 -28.46 -11.59
C ARG A 507 -7.56 -27.83 -10.48
N TYR A 508 -8.31 -26.77 -10.78
CA TYR A 508 -9.04 -25.98 -9.78
C TYR A 508 -10.51 -26.36 -9.60
N PHE A 509 -11.14 -27.03 -10.59
CA PHE A 509 -12.60 -27.26 -10.60
C PHE A 509 -13.06 -28.68 -10.98
N GLU A 510 -12.17 -29.61 -11.36
CA GLU A 510 -12.56 -31.00 -11.75
C GLU A 510 -11.72 -32.13 -11.14
N ASP A 511 -10.54 -31.88 -10.58
CA ASP A 511 -9.64 -32.91 -10.05
C ASP A 511 -9.85 -33.14 -8.54
N ASP A 512 -10.77 -34.04 -8.20
CA ASP A 512 -11.24 -34.24 -6.82
C ASP A 512 -10.14 -34.57 -5.80
N ALA A 513 -9.07 -35.26 -6.24
CA ALA A 513 -7.95 -35.58 -5.37
C ALA A 513 -7.11 -34.33 -5.09
N ARG A 514 -6.87 -33.53 -6.14
CA ARG A 514 -6.03 -32.35 -6.07
C ARG A 514 -6.72 -31.16 -5.40
N ILE A 515 -8.02 -30.97 -5.61
CA ILE A 515 -8.82 -29.94 -4.92
C ILE A 515 -8.83 -30.21 -3.41
N ARG A 516 -9.01 -31.48 -2.98
CA ARG A 516 -8.90 -31.87 -1.56
C ARG A 516 -7.51 -31.63 -0.98
N GLU A 517 -6.44 -31.98 -1.72
CA GLU A 517 -5.07 -31.67 -1.29
C GLU A 517 -4.86 -30.14 -1.20
N GLN A 518 -5.33 -29.39 -2.21
CA GLN A 518 -5.21 -27.94 -2.27
C GLN A 518 -5.96 -27.26 -1.14
N ARG A 519 -7.17 -27.71 -0.78
CA ARG A 519 -7.89 -27.20 0.39
C ARG A 519 -7.18 -27.56 1.70
N ALA A 520 -6.73 -28.80 1.87
CA ALA A 520 -6.04 -29.24 3.10
C ALA A 520 -4.68 -28.55 3.33
N GLY A 521 -4.06 -27.99 2.28
CA GLY A 521 -2.87 -27.13 2.38
C GLY A 521 -3.13 -25.67 2.03
N ARG A 522 -4.40 -25.26 1.86
CA ARG A 522 -4.79 -23.86 1.66
C ARG A 522 -4.53 -23.18 2.99
N VAL A 523 -3.70 -22.15 2.96
CA VAL A 523 -3.76 -21.14 4.00
C VAL A 523 -4.99 -20.31 3.62
N ASP A 524 -6.14 -20.79 4.07
CA ASP A 524 -7.19 -19.88 4.41
C ASP A 524 -6.62 -18.98 5.50
N VAL A 525 -6.92 -17.68 5.42
CA VAL A 525 -6.64 -16.77 6.53
C VAL A 525 -7.63 -17.20 7.62
N SER A 526 -7.22 -18.19 8.42
CA SER A 526 -8.01 -18.73 9.51
C SER A 526 -8.21 -17.66 10.57
N GLU A 527 -9.05 -17.96 11.57
CA GLU A 527 -9.15 -17.15 12.79
C GLU A 527 -7.78 -17.02 13.53
N ASP A 528 -6.75 -17.80 13.11
CA ASP A 528 -5.40 -17.86 13.68
C ASP A 528 -4.31 -17.18 12.83
N GLY A 529 -4.56 -16.86 11.55
CA GLY A 529 -3.66 -16.04 10.71
C GLY A 529 -2.31 -16.64 10.26
N ALA A 530 -2.09 -17.96 10.36
CA ALA A 530 -0.80 -18.59 10.08
C ALA A 530 -0.49 -18.79 8.57
N LEU A 531 0.67 -18.33 8.11
CA LEU A 531 1.16 -18.37 6.72
C LEU A 531 2.00 -19.61 6.38
N SER A 532 2.65 -20.23 7.37
CA SER A 532 3.53 -21.39 7.20
C SER A 532 3.76 -22.19 8.49
N PRO A 533 4.36 -23.39 8.42
CA PRO A 533 4.81 -24.13 9.61
C PRO A 533 5.96 -23.48 10.40
N TRP A 534 6.53 -22.38 9.89
CA TRP A 534 7.76 -21.75 10.41
C TRP A 534 7.51 -20.33 10.96
N ASP A 535 6.25 -19.96 11.15
CA ASP A 535 5.83 -18.60 11.51
C ASP A 535 6.41 -18.15 12.84
N GLU A 536 6.34 -18.96 13.90
CA GLU A 536 6.90 -18.63 15.22
C GLU A 536 8.41 -18.38 15.16
N LEU A 537 9.16 -19.20 14.40
CA LEU A 537 10.61 -19.01 14.20
C LEU A 537 10.90 -17.73 13.40
N ALA A 538 10.12 -17.48 12.34
CA ALA A 538 10.25 -16.27 11.53
C ALA A 538 9.91 -15.02 12.35
N GLN A 539 8.87 -15.07 13.19
CA GLN A 539 8.49 -13.99 14.11
C GLN A 539 9.59 -13.71 15.13
N SER A 540 10.05 -14.73 15.87
CA SER A 540 11.07 -14.57 16.90
C SER A 540 12.37 -13.97 16.37
N TYR A 541 12.90 -14.49 15.26
CA TYR A 541 14.13 -13.94 14.68
C TYR A 541 13.92 -12.63 13.93
N ALA A 542 12.79 -12.41 13.26
CA ALA A 542 12.51 -11.12 12.64
C ALA A 542 12.38 -10.01 13.68
N GLU A 543 11.73 -10.27 14.82
CA GLU A 543 11.69 -9.36 15.96
C GLU A 543 13.09 -9.07 16.49
N GLN A 544 13.89 -10.10 16.77
CA GLN A 544 15.27 -9.96 17.27
C GLN A 544 16.15 -9.06 16.37
N TYR A 545 15.95 -9.10 15.06
CA TYR A 545 16.77 -8.39 14.08
C TYR A 545 16.03 -7.21 13.40
N GLY A 546 14.85 -6.80 13.88
CA GLY A 546 14.11 -5.68 13.29
C GLY A 546 13.77 -5.87 11.81
N PHE A 547 13.10 -6.98 11.49
CA PHE A 547 12.50 -7.26 10.17
C PHE A 547 10.99 -7.53 10.33
N ASP A 548 10.25 -7.45 9.22
CA ASP A 548 8.91 -8.04 9.15
C ASP A 548 9.04 -9.56 8.93
N TRP A 549 8.45 -10.36 9.82
CA TRP A 549 8.51 -11.83 9.76
C TRP A 549 7.95 -12.41 8.46
N ARG A 550 6.97 -11.74 7.87
CA ARG A 550 6.35 -12.13 6.61
C ARG A 550 7.32 -11.96 5.45
N LEU A 551 8.28 -11.03 5.55
CA LEU A 551 9.36 -10.87 4.56
C LEU A 551 10.37 -12.00 4.69
N ILE A 552 10.70 -12.40 5.92
CA ILE A 552 11.56 -13.56 6.19
C ILE A 552 10.92 -14.84 5.64
N LEU A 553 9.63 -15.07 5.84
CA LEU A 553 8.92 -16.20 5.22
C LEU A 553 8.88 -16.12 3.69
N ALA A 554 8.66 -14.93 3.13
CA ALA A 554 8.64 -14.75 1.67
C ALA A 554 10.00 -15.06 1.02
N GLN A 555 11.10 -14.76 1.74
CA GLN A 555 12.46 -15.17 1.40
C GLN A 555 12.67 -16.68 1.60
N MET A 556 12.32 -17.22 2.76
CA MET A 556 12.46 -18.65 3.08
C MET A 556 11.76 -19.54 2.06
N TYR A 557 10.56 -19.17 1.61
CA TYR A 557 9.89 -19.84 0.51
C TYR A 557 10.67 -19.73 -0.81
N GLN A 558 11.24 -18.55 -1.11
CA GLN A 558 12.03 -18.34 -2.33
C GLN A 558 13.32 -19.18 -2.36
N GLU A 559 13.89 -19.46 -1.19
CA GLU A 559 15.12 -20.24 -1.02
C GLU A 559 14.86 -21.76 -1.03
N SER A 560 13.98 -22.25 -0.16
CA SER A 560 13.78 -23.68 0.09
C SER A 560 12.38 -24.21 -0.23
N ARG A 561 11.40 -23.32 -0.48
CA ARG A 561 9.96 -23.65 -0.43
C ARG A 561 9.55 -24.30 0.90
N PHE A 562 10.14 -23.83 1.99
CA PHE A 562 9.93 -24.32 3.36
C PHE A 562 10.43 -25.76 3.63
N ASP A 563 11.32 -26.31 2.79
CA ASP A 563 11.99 -27.59 3.02
C ASP A 563 13.28 -27.43 3.86
N PRO A 564 13.33 -27.91 5.12
CA PRO A 564 14.54 -27.81 5.95
C PRO A 564 15.66 -28.74 5.49
N ALA A 565 15.37 -29.78 4.70
CA ALA A 565 16.36 -30.68 4.14
C ALA A 565 16.91 -30.19 2.78
N ALA A 566 16.47 -29.03 2.28
CA ALA A 566 16.86 -28.51 0.98
C ALA A 566 18.38 -28.27 0.89
N VAL A 567 19.00 -28.78 -0.18
CA VAL A 567 20.41 -28.53 -0.52
C VAL A 567 20.52 -28.05 -1.96
N SER A 568 21.03 -26.84 -2.18
CA SER A 568 21.23 -26.32 -3.54
C SER A 568 22.41 -26.99 -4.27
N TRP A 569 22.42 -26.86 -5.59
CA TRP A 569 23.51 -27.30 -6.47
C TRP A 569 24.90 -26.72 -6.16
N VAL A 570 24.99 -25.64 -5.36
CA VAL A 570 26.24 -25.00 -4.93
C VAL A 570 26.55 -25.27 -3.44
N GLY A 571 25.72 -26.07 -2.77
CA GLY A 571 25.95 -26.53 -1.40
C GLY A 571 25.37 -25.63 -0.29
N ALA A 572 24.48 -24.69 -0.64
CA ALA A 572 23.66 -24.00 0.35
C ALA A 572 22.67 -24.97 1.02
N LYS A 573 22.29 -24.73 2.28
CA LYS A 573 21.48 -25.65 3.08
C LYS A 573 20.37 -24.97 3.88
N GLY A 574 19.32 -25.74 4.16
CA GLY A 574 18.28 -25.37 5.13
C GLY A 574 17.18 -24.48 4.58
N LEU A 575 16.25 -24.13 5.46
CA LEU A 575 15.10 -23.27 5.16
C LEU A 575 15.48 -21.95 4.48
N MET A 576 16.61 -21.36 4.89
CA MET A 576 17.11 -20.08 4.38
C MET A 576 18.23 -20.23 3.33
N GLN A 577 18.61 -21.45 2.93
CA GLN A 577 19.72 -21.71 2.00
C GLN A 577 21.01 -20.92 2.34
N VAL A 578 21.46 -21.04 3.58
CA VAL A 578 22.73 -20.44 4.01
C VAL A 578 23.89 -21.34 3.57
N MET A 579 25.02 -20.74 3.16
CA MET A 579 26.24 -21.49 2.87
C MET A 579 26.85 -22.05 4.17
N PRO A 580 27.28 -23.33 4.23
CA PRO A 580 27.86 -23.92 5.44
C PRO A 580 29.04 -23.14 6.04
N ARG A 581 29.83 -22.49 5.18
CA ARG A 581 30.89 -21.57 5.61
C ARG A 581 30.33 -20.36 6.36
N THR A 582 29.30 -19.71 5.82
CA THR A 582 28.63 -18.55 6.44
C THR A 582 27.97 -18.94 7.76
N GLY A 583 27.31 -20.10 7.83
CA GLY A 583 26.76 -20.63 9.08
C GLY A 583 27.85 -20.77 10.16
N ASN A 584 28.97 -21.41 9.83
CA ASN A 584 30.11 -21.54 10.74
C ASN A 584 30.73 -20.17 11.14
N GLU A 585 30.86 -19.22 10.21
CA GLU A 585 31.34 -17.85 10.50
C GLU A 585 30.37 -17.07 11.41
N LEU A 586 29.07 -17.39 11.39
CA LEU A 586 28.04 -16.82 12.28
C LEU A 586 27.88 -17.58 13.61
N GLY A 587 28.54 -18.72 13.78
CA GLY A 587 28.40 -19.61 14.94
C GLY A 587 27.13 -20.47 14.93
N LEU A 588 26.51 -20.67 13.76
CA LEU A 588 25.20 -21.30 13.58
C LEU A 588 25.33 -22.52 12.65
N SER A 589 25.31 -23.70 13.27
CA SER A 589 25.50 -25.00 12.61
C SER A 589 24.93 -26.10 13.53
N PRO A 590 24.27 -27.15 12.99
CA PRO A 590 24.13 -27.48 11.58
C PRO A 590 22.94 -26.76 10.91
N LEU A 591 23.04 -26.50 9.60
CA LEU A 591 22.05 -25.71 8.84
C LEU A 591 20.85 -26.51 8.32
N ASP A 592 20.79 -27.82 8.56
CA ASP A 592 19.60 -28.66 8.30
C ASP A 592 18.66 -28.72 9.54
N ASP A 593 19.06 -28.13 10.67
CA ASP A 593 18.16 -27.79 11.77
C ASP A 593 17.33 -26.53 11.41
N PRO A 594 15.99 -26.55 11.58
CA PRO A 594 15.13 -25.42 11.25
C PRO A 594 15.45 -24.12 12.01
N GLU A 595 15.60 -24.18 13.33
CA GLU A 595 15.83 -23.01 14.19
C GLU A 595 17.17 -22.36 13.83
N VAL A 596 18.23 -23.16 13.75
CA VAL A 596 19.57 -22.72 13.34
C VAL A 596 19.57 -22.16 11.91
N SER A 597 18.82 -22.76 10.98
CA SER A 597 18.72 -22.25 9.61
C SER A 597 18.00 -20.91 9.53
N VAL A 598 16.90 -20.71 10.25
CA VAL A 598 16.18 -19.42 10.25
C VAL A 598 17.07 -18.36 10.91
N HIS A 599 17.66 -18.65 12.07
CA HIS A 599 18.57 -17.74 12.76
C HIS A 599 19.73 -17.30 11.85
N ALA A 600 20.38 -18.27 11.18
CA ALA A 600 21.51 -17.99 10.30
C ALA A 600 21.11 -17.13 9.10
N GLY A 601 19.93 -17.37 8.52
CA GLY A 601 19.42 -16.58 7.40
C GLY A 601 19.11 -15.14 7.79
N VAL A 602 18.37 -14.94 8.89
CA VAL A 602 17.99 -13.60 9.37
C VAL A 602 19.20 -12.80 9.84
N LYS A 603 20.10 -13.42 10.62
CA LYS A 603 21.36 -12.80 11.07
C LYS A 603 22.29 -12.46 9.89
N TYR A 604 22.30 -13.26 8.82
CA TYR A 604 23.04 -12.93 7.60
C TYR A 604 22.38 -11.78 6.81
N MET A 605 21.04 -11.71 6.78
CA MET A 605 20.32 -10.58 6.18
C MET A 605 20.61 -9.27 6.92
N ASP A 606 20.62 -9.28 8.25
CA ASP A 606 20.99 -8.14 9.09
C ASP A 606 22.42 -7.68 8.80
N TRP A 607 23.37 -8.62 8.79
CA TRP A 607 24.75 -8.37 8.39
C TRP A 607 24.84 -7.75 6.98
N LEU A 608 24.00 -8.15 6.03
CA LEU A 608 23.95 -7.55 4.69
C LEU A 608 23.39 -6.12 4.69
N ARG A 609 22.36 -5.84 5.50
CA ARG A 609 21.74 -4.51 5.65
C ARG A 609 22.74 -3.43 6.02
N TYR A 610 23.59 -3.70 7.04
CA TYR A 610 24.68 -2.81 7.45
C TYR A 610 25.80 -2.58 6.41
N ARG A 611 25.71 -3.14 5.20
CA ARG A 611 26.65 -2.84 4.09
C ARG A 611 26.13 -1.83 3.08
N PHE A 612 24.92 -1.32 3.30
CA PHE A 612 24.34 -0.24 2.52
C PHE A 612 24.27 1.05 3.37
N PRO A 613 24.31 2.25 2.76
CA PRO A 613 24.30 3.51 3.52
C PRO A 613 23.03 3.67 4.36
N GLU A 614 23.18 4.06 5.62
CA GLU A 614 22.07 4.25 6.57
C GLU A 614 21.06 5.32 6.10
N ARG A 615 21.53 6.31 5.31
CA ARG A 615 20.67 7.32 4.68
C ARG A 615 19.68 6.77 3.64
N LEU A 616 19.80 5.51 3.23
CA LEU A 616 18.85 4.89 2.31
C LEU A 616 17.51 4.63 3.02
N PRO A 617 16.37 4.81 2.33
CA PRO A 617 15.08 4.29 2.77
C PRO A 617 15.14 2.83 3.24
N VAL A 618 14.38 2.48 4.28
CA VAL A 618 14.38 1.12 4.85
C VAL A 618 14.00 0.06 3.81
N ASP A 619 13.03 0.33 2.95
CA ASP A 619 12.62 -0.59 1.90
C ASP A 619 13.72 -0.77 0.85
N GLU A 620 14.42 0.29 0.46
CA GLU A 620 15.55 0.20 -0.46
C GLU A 620 16.75 -0.53 0.17
N GLN A 621 17.06 -0.28 1.44
CA GLN A 621 18.04 -1.11 2.18
C GLN A 621 17.65 -2.59 2.14
N MET A 622 16.37 -2.93 2.32
CA MET A 622 15.88 -4.31 2.22
C MET A 622 16.02 -4.89 0.81
N TRP A 623 15.65 -4.15 -0.25
CA TRP A 623 15.77 -4.62 -1.63
C TRP A 623 17.23 -4.85 -2.04
N PHE A 624 18.14 -3.95 -1.66
CA PHE A 624 19.58 -4.14 -1.85
C PHE A 624 20.15 -5.31 -1.04
N SER A 625 19.65 -5.53 0.18
CA SER A 625 20.08 -6.65 1.05
C SER A 625 19.64 -7.99 0.49
N LEU A 626 18.39 -8.11 0.04
CA LEU A 626 17.88 -9.29 -0.68
C LEU A 626 18.65 -9.56 -1.98
N ALA A 627 18.97 -8.52 -2.76
CA ALA A 627 19.82 -8.64 -3.93
C ALA A 627 21.23 -9.14 -3.59
N ALA A 628 21.80 -8.67 -2.47
CA ALA A 628 23.12 -9.04 -1.99
C ALA A 628 23.15 -10.42 -1.32
N TYR A 629 22.03 -10.91 -0.80
CA TYR A 629 21.85 -12.28 -0.32
C TYR A 629 22.02 -13.26 -1.47
N ASN A 630 21.32 -13.01 -2.58
CA ASN A 630 21.35 -13.85 -3.76
C ASN A 630 22.65 -13.72 -4.59
N ALA A 631 23.11 -12.50 -4.84
CA ALA A 631 24.20 -12.24 -5.79
C ALA A 631 25.48 -11.64 -5.17
N GLY A 632 25.54 -11.46 -3.86
CA GLY A 632 26.69 -10.89 -3.16
C GLY A 632 26.76 -9.36 -3.23
N VAL A 633 27.10 -8.74 -2.09
CA VAL A 633 27.18 -7.28 -1.91
C VAL A 633 28.10 -6.57 -2.91
N GLY A 634 29.14 -7.25 -3.39
CA GLY A 634 30.09 -6.69 -4.38
C GLY A 634 29.41 -6.35 -5.70
N HIS A 635 28.62 -7.27 -6.25
CA HIS A 635 27.93 -7.07 -7.52
C HIS A 635 26.81 -6.02 -7.41
N VAL A 636 26.09 -5.99 -6.28
CA VAL A 636 25.08 -4.93 -6.02
C VAL A 636 25.75 -3.54 -5.95
N ARG A 637 26.91 -3.42 -5.31
CA ARG A 637 27.68 -2.15 -5.28
C ARG A 637 28.19 -1.73 -6.66
N ASP A 638 28.56 -2.67 -7.51
CA ASP A 638 28.92 -2.37 -8.90
C ASP A 638 27.71 -1.94 -9.73
N ALA A 639 26.52 -2.52 -9.50
CA ALA A 639 25.30 -2.08 -10.16
C ALA A 639 24.85 -0.70 -9.68
N ARG A 640 24.98 -0.36 -8.39
CA ARG A 640 24.73 1.01 -7.90
C ARG A 640 25.64 2.03 -8.59
N ARG A 641 26.95 1.75 -8.69
CA ARG A 641 27.89 2.61 -9.43
C ARG A 641 27.55 2.69 -10.93
N LEU A 642 27.12 1.59 -11.54
CA LEU A 642 26.72 1.59 -12.95
C LEU A 642 25.42 2.36 -13.17
N ALA A 643 24.45 2.31 -12.24
CA ALA A 643 23.21 3.10 -12.32
C ALA A 643 23.52 4.60 -12.35
N ASP A 644 24.33 5.07 -11.41
CA ASP A 644 24.86 6.44 -11.37
C ASP A 644 25.53 6.85 -12.70
N GLN A 645 26.42 6.00 -13.24
CA GLN A 645 27.06 6.18 -14.55
C GLN A 645 26.09 6.14 -15.76
N GLN A 646 24.85 5.69 -15.60
CA GLN A 646 23.80 5.77 -16.63
C GLN A 646 22.81 6.92 -16.39
N GLY A 647 23.04 7.78 -15.39
CA GLY A 647 22.08 8.81 -14.98
C GLY A 647 20.82 8.24 -14.32
N TRP A 648 20.92 7.06 -13.72
CA TRP A 648 19.86 6.44 -12.93
C TRP A 648 20.17 6.56 -11.45
N ASP A 649 19.13 6.61 -10.63
CA ASP A 649 19.25 6.69 -9.18
C ASP A 649 20.02 5.48 -8.60
N PRO A 650 21.21 5.69 -7.98
CA PRO A 650 21.96 4.60 -7.36
C PRO A 650 21.36 4.14 -6.03
N ASP A 651 20.38 4.87 -5.49
CA ASP A 651 19.77 4.64 -4.18
C ASP A 651 18.38 3.98 -4.28
N GLN A 652 17.89 3.76 -5.50
CA GLN A 652 16.60 3.11 -5.77
C GLN A 652 16.81 1.79 -6.53
N TRP A 653 16.24 0.70 -6.03
CA TRP A 653 16.38 -0.62 -6.64
C TRP A 653 15.49 -0.75 -7.89
N PHE A 654 14.17 -0.60 -7.71
CA PHE A 654 13.21 -0.79 -8.78
C PHE A 654 13.27 0.35 -9.80
N GLY A 655 13.26 0.03 -11.09
CA GLY A 655 13.37 1.03 -12.14
C GLY A 655 14.76 1.63 -12.34
N HIS A 656 15.73 1.43 -11.45
CA HIS A 656 17.08 2.01 -11.55
C HIS A 656 18.18 0.95 -11.38
N VAL A 657 18.59 0.59 -10.16
CA VAL A 657 19.72 -0.33 -9.97
C VAL A 657 19.43 -1.75 -10.49
N GLU A 658 18.17 -2.20 -10.50
CA GLU A 658 17.80 -3.47 -11.14
C GLU A 658 18.11 -3.48 -12.66
N LYS A 659 18.00 -2.33 -13.34
CA LYS A 659 18.40 -2.20 -14.76
C LYS A 659 19.91 -2.35 -14.90
N ALA A 660 20.68 -1.73 -14.01
CA ALA A 660 22.13 -1.84 -14.00
C ALA A 660 22.61 -3.28 -13.69
N MET A 661 21.94 -4.01 -12.78
CA MET A 661 22.20 -5.44 -12.56
C MET A 661 22.03 -6.25 -13.85
N LEU A 662 20.96 -6.02 -14.63
CA LEU A 662 20.75 -6.68 -15.92
C LEU A 662 21.87 -6.35 -16.93
N LEU A 663 22.39 -5.12 -16.93
CA LEU A 663 23.51 -4.71 -17.79
C LEU A 663 24.83 -5.40 -17.43
N LEU A 664 25.08 -5.75 -16.16
CA LEU A 664 26.28 -6.48 -15.73
C LEU A 664 26.38 -7.94 -16.25
N THR A 665 25.41 -8.40 -17.04
CA THR A 665 25.54 -9.62 -17.85
C THR A 665 26.36 -9.39 -19.14
N GLN A 666 26.53 -8.16 -19.60
CA GLN A 666 27.12 -7.83 -20.91
C GLN A 666 28.62 -7.46 -20.78
N PRO A 667 29.52 -7.96 -21.64
CA PRO A 667 30.97 -7.73 -21.55
C PRO A 667 31.38 -6.26 -21.43
N ARG A 668 30.73 -5.37 -22.20
CA ARG A 668 31.02 -3.92 -22.21
C ARG A 668 30.86 -3.22 -20.85
N TYR A 669 30.05 -3.79 -19.95
CA TYR A 669 29.84 -3.26 -18.61
C TYR A 669 30.64 -4.05 -17.57
N TYR A 670 30.53 -5.39 -17.55
CA TYR A 670 31.16 -6.18 -16.49
C TYR A 670 32.70 -6.14 -16.53
N GLN A 671 33.32 -5.90 -17.69
CA GLN A 671 34.78 -5.73 -17.77
C GLN A 671 35.29 -4.47 -17.07
N LYS A 672 34.40 -3.51 -16.75
CA LYS A 672 34.69 -2.30 -15.98
C LYS A 672 34.21 -2.38 -14.52
N ALA A 673 33.49 -3.44 -14.16
CA ALA A 673 33.00 -3.69 -12.82
C ALA A 673 34.10 -4.31 -11.94
N ARG A 674 34.16 -3.96 -10.65
CA ARG A 674 35.21 -4.44 -9.73
C ARG A 674 35.09 -5.94 -9.44
N PHE A 675 33.86 -6.45 -9.37
CA PHE A 675 33.54 -7.85 -9.10
C PHE A 675 33.19 -8.62 -10.39
N GLY A 676 33.12 -7.94 -11.53
CA GLY A 676 32.97 -8.56 -12.84
C GLY A 676 31.56 -9.06 -13.15
N PHE A 677 31.48 -10.15 -13.93
CA PHE A 677 30.22 -10.70 -14.45
C PHE A 677 29.31 -11.20 -13.32
N VAL A 678 28.02 -10.86 -13.42
CA VAL A 678 26.96 -11.46 -12.61
C VAL A 678 25.79 -11.86 -13.52
N ARG A 679 25.10 -12.94 -13.18
CA ARG A 679 23.83 -13.31 -13.82
C ARG A 679 22.70 -12.41 -13.33
N GLY A 680 22.75 -11.12 -13.65
CA GLY A 680 21.89 -10.09 -13.04
C GLY A 680 20.36 -10.32 -13.12
N HIS A 681 19.88 -11.24 -13.95
CA HIS A 681 18.47 -11.66 -13.94
C HIS A 681 18.09 -12.45 -12.68
N GLU A 682 19.00 -13.26 -12.11
CA GLU A 682 18.78 -14.06 -10.90
C GLU A 682 18.40 -13.17 -9.69
N PRO A 683 19.20 -12.17 -9.27
CA PRO A 683 18.85 -11.30 -8.14
C PRO A 683 17.67 -10.38 -8.43
N VAL A 684 17.49 -9.92 -9.68
CA VAL A 684 16.35 -9.09 -10.05
C VAL A 684 15.03 -9.86 -9.94
N SER A 685 14.98 -11.10 -10.41
CA SER A 685 13.82 -11.97 -10.21
C SER A 685 13.63 -12.36 -8.75
N TYR A 686 14.72 -12.67 -8.03
CA TYR A 686 14.69 -13.01 -6.60
C TYR A 686 14.02 -11.92 -5.75
N VAL A 687 14.51 -10.67 -5.84
CA VAL A 687 13.94 -9.53 -5.08
C VAL A 687 12.49 -9.27 -5.47
N ARG A 688 12.15 -9.36 -6.77
CA ARG A 688 10.78 -9.16 -7.26
C ARG A 688 9.82 -10.23 -6.70
N HIS A 689 10.17 -11.51 -6.79
CA HIS A 689 9.34 -12.60 -6.29
C HIS A 689 9.14 -12.53 -4.76
N ILE A 690 10.19 -12.16 -4.01
CA ILE A 690 10.09 -12.01 -2.55
C ILE A 690 9.19 -10.83 -2.19
N ARG A 691 9.37 -9.66 -2.81
CA ARG A 691 8.48 -8.51 -2.58
C ARG A 691 7.02 -8.84 -2.93
N ASP A 692 6.79 -9.45 -4.08
CA ASP A 692 5.43 -9.70 -4.57
C ASP A 692 4.72 -10.76 -3.71
N ARG A 693 5.47 -11.75 -3.17
CA ARG A 693 4.99 -12.71 -2.16
C ARG A 693 4.77 -12.05 -0.79
N TYR A 694 5.72 -11.24 -0.33
CA TYR A 694 5.61 -10.51 0.93
C TYR A 694 4.39 -9.58 0.97
N ARG A 695 4.14 -8.82 -0.10
CA ARG A 695 2.95 -7.96 -0.20
C ARG A 695 1.64 -8.73 -0.16
N ALA A 696 1.64 -9.97 -0.67
CA ALA A 696 0.48 -10.84 -0.54
C ALA A 696 0.34 -11.34 0.90
N TYR A 697 1.42 -11.87 1.50
CA TYR A 697 1.45 -12.31 2.89
C TYR A 697 0.97 -11.21 3.86
N ALA A 698 1.40 -9.96 3.62
CA ALA A 698 1.01 -8.82 4.43
C ALA A 698 -0.50 -8.56 4.38
N ARG A 699 -1.08 -8.44 3.17
CA ARG A 699 -2.54 -8.29 2.98
C ARG A 699 -3.38 -9.50 3.43
N LEU A 700 -2.75 -10.65 3.65
CA LEU A 700 -3.39 -11.86 4.16
C LEU A 700 -3.32 -11.94 5.70
N THR A 701 -2.66 -10.99 6.37
CA THR A 701 -2.44 -10.96 7.83
C THR A 701 -2.69 -9.56 8.42
N GLU A 702 -3.35 -8.71 7.64
CA GLU A 702 -3.85 -7.36 7.96
C GLU A 702 -5.38 -7.42 7.94
#